data_AF-A0A937QW20-F1
#
_entry.id   AF-A0A937QW20-F1
#
_cell.length_a   1.000
_cell.length_b   1.000
_cell.length_c   1.000
_cell.angle_alpha   90.00
_cell.angle_beta   90.00
_cell.angle_gamma   90.00
#
_symmetry.space_group_name_H-M   'P 1'
#
loop_
_entity.id
_entity.type
_entity.pdbx_description
1 polymer ?
#
loop_
_entity_poly.entity_id
_entity_poly.type
_entity_poly.pdbx_seq_one_letter_code
_entity_poly.pdbx_strand_id
1 'polypeptide(L)'
;MLYLKRHSQSIKGISCTGGILALVLVLILMSPQNGLAQTGICAKDLGAAAPSFDGIVAPGASGAGCTPDPVWSDIAPAEFEVAGLLPKAHLYLAYESESYPTSRLHIGVAVKGDSELSEFDYFLMFFDADNSDDWGDGDFAILIKVCDRDGSAGKELIDDGKKCSGEDIAEATYWRYDSSADPSTRWKMGPDTASAEIEGKITWDYTTADEPEKRIWNLEIHMPVGTPAFNLATTGNFFGVGAYLFVDRGHLTAEPQTGQVRWWPNDGLPDPLPASVPTPPAIPINAVTPRLLDFTYDDPETTDVAEHRPQADRLADVSLQNVCYDVNFDVSFPWKINGQAAASHDDRIKRGLSNTFTVTFRFDGPGPDPNPPANTGTVELRLKPYGNLGTGSQVEWIKEETGISANYDAARSVDFIYDFSKTPGTQDGPPSEWADYGEFSFICATMKLKDFPLDDDKSYNSNVENVNWNYFETSEYKQTFYITADGIPGLNPGESTTILLHAEMNNEGQNIGLMLASVLSPVATPIGVLVLSAAVLTTLLLVRLKRTGTTSYKYALLLVVLLVLGVTASCAIICKTCAIICKEKQPTSRWEFGNARELGITPMEGEPGWYEVPIRFGEIKGVELEVNGMPLPYRTQQIQLLPTASDNRPNMLPLQVKPQQVVTIVALGNIDLDGPGGPLEPTSAHGFIRRDTTGQQRYLLRDGYYTPSEYAGALIGSFDGFRKTSFVVGRTASIMVPEGANTLTLAVNAIRGTYELVSGSFELSIIRTPPPQVPTFDDMQGDGTYEVPHTFSLWDTLTSLSVYTYYETVQLNETDMAVSRTRHPLAFSHYAVYDSHNQRVRQPGLVRMRQ
;
A
#
# COMPACT_ATOMS: atom_id res chain seq x y z
N MET A 1 78.74 -11.48 -7.54
CA MET A 1 79.45 -11.09 -6.30
C MET A 1 79.98 -9.67 -6.50
N LEU A 2 80.19 -8.92 -5.40
CA LEU A 2 80.63 -7.52 -5.32
C LEU A 2 79.56 -6.41 -5.45
N TYR A 3 79.73 -5.48 -4.52
CA TYR A 3 78.96 -4.30 -4.11
C TYR A 3 79.70 -3.04 -4.61
N LEU A 4 79.02 -1.90 -4.83
CA LEU A 4 79.52 -0.50 -4.68
C LEU A 4 78.45 0.51 -5.19
N LYS A 5 78.65 1.84 -5.13
CA LYS A 5 78.23 2.68 -3.99
C LYS A 5 78.21 4.20 -4.33
N ARG A 6 77.02 4.77 -4.55
CA ARG A 6 76.72 6.24 -4.63
C ARG A 6 77.36 6.99 -5.85
N HIS A 7 76.91 8.17 -6.30
CA HIS A 7 76.32 9.33 -5.60
C HIS A 7 75.54 10.29 -6.56
N SER A 8 74.54 11.04 -6.04
CA SER A 8 74.17 12.44 -6.44
C SER A 8 73.61 12.70 -7.87
N GLN A 9 72.62 13.58 -8.17
CA GLN A 9 71.91 14.61 -7.38
C GLN A 9 70.58 15.06 -8.08
N SER A 10 69.56 15.39 -7.26
CA SER A 10 68.62 16.54 -7.38
C SER A 10 67.62 16.75 -8.56
N ILE A 11 66.33 16.52 -8.25
CA ILE A 11 65.15 17.42 -8.42
C ILE A 11 64.91 18.11 -9.78
N LYS A 12 63.83 17.70 -10.47
CA LYS A 12 62.58 18.50 -10.66
C LYS A 12 61.47 17.64 -11.27
N GLY A 13 60.44 17.34 -10.48
CA GLY A 13 59.14 16.89 -11.00
C GLY A 13 58.23 18.09 -11.20
N ILE A 14 57.56 18.18 -12.36
CA ILE A 14 56.50 19.16 -12.62
C ILE A 14 55.32 18.45 -13.31
N SER A 15 54.26 18.28 -12.53
CA SER A 15 52.83 18.24 -12.92
C SER A 15 52.48 17.92 -14.38
N CYS A 16 52.12 16.65 -14.65
CA CYS A 16 51.20 16.33 -15.75
C CYS A 16 49.73 16.28 -15.29
N THR A 17 49.45 16.30 -13.99
CA THR A 17 48.08 16.24 -13.43
C THR A 17 47.33 17.56 -13.53
N GLY A 18 48.02 18.71 -13.43
CA GLY A 18 47.37 20.02 -13.56
C GLY A 18 46.82 20.30 -14.96
N GLY A 19 47.46 19.77 -16.01
CA GLY A 19 46.99 19.95 -17.39
C GLY A 19 45.69 19.21 -17.69
N ILE A 20 45.53 17.99 -17.17
CA ILE A 20 44.30 17.20 -17.33
C ILE A 20 43.17 17.83 -16.52
N LEU A 21 43.43 18.26 -15.28
CA LEU A 21 42.40 18.92 -14.47
C LEU A 21 41.93 20.24 -15.10
N ALA A 22 42.84 21.05 -15.65
CA ALA A 22 42.50 22.29 -16.36
C ALA A 22 41.75 22.02 -17.67
N LEU A 23 42.11 20.99 -18.44
CA LEU A 23 41.39 20.64 -19.67
C LEU A 23 39.98 20.12 -19.38
N VAL A 24 39.80 19.31 -18.33
CA VAL A 24 38.49 18.85 -17.86
C VAL A 24 37.67 20.03 -17.32
N LEU A 25 38.26 20.93 -16.54
CA LEU A 25 37.56 22.13 -16.05
C LEU A 25 37.14 23.06 -17.19
N VAL A 26 37.98 23.25 -18.22
CA VAL A 26 37.63 24.02 -19.41
C VAL A 26 36.58 23.31 -20.26
N LEU A 27 36.59 21.98 -20.37
CA LEU A 27 35.52 21.23 -21.05
C LEU A 27 34.19 21.22 -20.28
N ILE A 28 34.20 21.33 -18.95
CA ILE A 28 33.00 21.49 -18.11
C ILE A 28 32.50 22.95 -18.12
N LEU A 29 33.40 23.93 -18.29
CA LEU A 29 33.04 25.36 -18.44
C LEU A 29 32.74 25.77 -19.89
N MET A 30 33.04 24.90 -20.87
CA MET A 30 32.73 25.06 -22.29
C MET A 30 31.76 24.00 -22.83
N SER A 31 31.25 23.08 -21.99
CA SER A 31 29.92 22.54 -22.30
C SER A 31 28.99 23.75 -22.34
N PRO A 32 28.10 23.87 -23.35
CA PRO A 32 27.03 24.84 -23.23
C PRO A 32 26.39 24.60 -21.85
N GLN A 33 26.16 25.68 -21.11
CA GLN A 33 25.04 25.62 -20.18
C GLN A 33 23.85 25.44 -21.10
N ASN A 34 23.44 24.18 -21.29
CA ASN A 34 22.08 23.90 -21.69
C ASN A 34 21.25 24.74 -20.74
N GLY A 35 20.44 25.66 -21.28
CA GLY A 35 19.41 26.30 -20.48
C GLY A 35 18.73 25.20 -19.68
N LEU A 36 18.44 25.46 -18.40
CA LEU A 36 17.57 24.58 -17.63
C LEU A 36 16.40 24.29 -18.55
N ALA A 37 16.23 23.02 -18.95
CA ALA A 37 15.38 22.70 -20.09
C ALA A 37 13.95 23.09 -19.71
N GLN A 38 13.56 24.29 -20.14
CA GLN A 38 12.24 24.87 -19.93
C GLN A 38 11.26 23.77 -20.31
N THR A 39 10.26 23.55 -19.46
CA THR A 39 9.22 22.56 -19.70
C THR A 39 8.60 22.88 -21.04
N GLY A 40 9.00 22.15 -22.08
CA GLY A 40 8.32 22.18 -23.36
C GLY A 40 6.94 21.59 -23.16
N ILE A 41 5.90 22.29 -23.60
CA ILE A 41 4.60 21.65 -23.86
C ILE A 41 4.34 21.77 -25.36
N CYS A 42 3.73 20.76 -25.94
CA CYS A 42 3.29 20.81 -27.31
C CYS A 42 1.82 21.25 -27.39
N ALA A 43 1.53 22.28 -28.18
CA ALA A 43 0.18 22.54 -28.64
C ALA A 43 -0.13 21.59 -29.81
N LYS A 44 -1.02 20.62 -29.60
CA LYS A 44 -1.38 19.63 -30.62
C LYS A 44 -2.08 20.31 -31.80
N ASP A 45 -1.59 20.08 -33.02
CA ASP A 45 -2.27 20.58 -34.22
C ASP A 45 -3.48 19.70 -34.54
N LEU A 46 -4.62 20.36 -34.60
CA LEU A 46 -5.95 19.81 -34.85
C LEU A 46 -6.21 19.55 -36.34
N GLY A 47 -5.39 20.13 -37.22
CA GLY A 47 -5.56 20.10 -38.66
C GLY A 47 -6.91 20.69 -39.07
N ALA A 48 -7.80 19.85 -39.59
CA ALA A 48 -9.14 20.23 -40.05
C ALA A 48 -10.27 19.75 -39.12
N ALA A 49 -9.94 19.31 -37.90
CA ALA A 49 -10.88 18.76 -36.93
C ALA A 49 -10.81 19.56 -35.61
N ALA A 50 -11.33 20.78 -35.63
CA ALA A 50 -11.49 21.58 -34.43
C ALA A 50 -12.36 20.86 -33.37
N PRO A 51 -12.05 21.00 -32.06
CA PRO A 51 -12.91 20.50 -31.00
C PRO A 51 -14.28 21.19 -31.06
N SER A 52 -15.30 20.51 -30.57
CA SER A 52 -16.59 21.15 -30.28
C SER A 52 -16.41 22.15 -29.14
N PHE A 53 -16.61 23.44 -29.47
CA PHE A 53 -16.57 24.52 -28.48
C PHE A 53 -17.82 24.51 -27.59
N ASP A 54 -17.87 23.56 -26.67
CA ASP A 54 -18.95 23.36 -25.71
C ASP A 54 -18.49 23.41 -24.25
N GLY A 55 -17.19 23.65 -24.02
CA GLY A 55 -16.59 23.78 -22.70
C GLY A 55 -16.19 22.45 -22.07
N ILE A 56 -16.19 21.31 -22.78
CA ILE A 56 -15.80 19.99 -22.24
C ILE A 56 -14.34 19.68 -22.62
N VAL A 57 -13.45 19.66 -21.63
CA VAL A 57 -12.00 19.44 -21.83
C VAL A 57 -11.53 18.07 -21.34
N ALA A 58 -11.97 17.61 -20.16
CA ALA A 58 -11.36 16.42 -19.54
C ALA A 58 -11.71 15.08 -20.23
N PRO A 59 -10.72 14.21 -20.55
CA PRO A 59 -10.96 12.80 -20.83
C PRO A 59 -11.23 12.01 -19.53
N GLY A 60 -12.51 11.81 -19.22
CA GLY A 60 -13.01 11.01 -18.08
C GLY A 60 -14.17 10.11 -18.53
N ALA A 61 -14.30 8.93 -17.92
CA ALA A 61 -15.03 7.83 -18.54
C ALA A 61 -16.54 7.78 -18.21
N SER A 62 -17.37 8.24 -19.16
CA SER A 62 -18.69 7.67 -19.46
C SER A 62 -19.74 7.66 -18.32
N GLY A 63 -20.10 8.85 -17.82
CA GLY A 63 -21.20 9.08 -16.86
C GLY A 63 -22.33 9.96 -17.42
N ALA A 64 -23.22 9.35 -18.23
CA ALA A 64 -24.60 9.78 -18.51
C ALA A 64 -24.96 11.27 -18.83
N GLY A 65 -24.03 12.19 -19.14
CA GLY A 65 -24.42 13.56 -19.52
C GLY A 65 -23.40 14.43 -20.25
N CYS A 66 -22.12 14.42 -19.86
CA CYS A 66 -21.05 15.09 -20.62
C CYS A 66 -20.34 14.02 -21.44
N THR A 67 -20.27 14.17 -22.76
CA THR A 67 -19.46 13.26 -23.60
C THR A 67 -18.12 13.93 -23.80
N PRO A 68 -16.98 13.31 -23.44
CA PRO A 68 -15.67 13.90 -23.71
C PRO A 68 -15.50 14.16 -25.20
N ASP A 69 -14.93 15.32 -25.56
CA ASP A 69 -14.50 15.54 -26.93
C ASP A 69 -13.36 14.54 -27.26
N PRO A 70 -13.46 13.75 -28.34
CA PRO A 70 -12.36 12.90 -28.79
C PRO A 70 -11.04 13.66 -28.99
N VAL A 71 -11.09 14.94 -29.38
CA VAL A 71 -9.92 15.79 -29.60
C VAL A 71 -9.14 16.00 -28.30
N TRP A 72 -9.81 16.38 -27.21
CA TRP A 72 -9.13 16.63 -25.94
C TRP A 72 -8.58 15.35 -25.28
N SER A 73 -9.18 14.19 -25.56
CA SER A 73 -8.63 12.89 -25.12
C SER A 73 -7.29 12.50 -25.76
N ASP A 74 -6.92 13.23 -26.81
CA ASP A 74 -5.75 13.00 -27.65
C ASP A 74 -4.61 14.01 -27.33
N ILE A 75 -4.80 14.90 -26.34
CA ILE A 75 -3.87 15.99 -25.97
C ILE A 75 -3.28 15.69 -24.59
N ALA A 76 -1.94 15.73 -24.48
CA ALA A 76 -1.25 15.57 -23.20
C ALA A 76 -1.55 16.77 -22.27
N PRO A 77 -1.98 16.53 -21.02
CA PRO A 77 -2.18 17.59 -20.03
C PRO A 77 -0.86 18.10 -19.45
N ALA A 78 -0.89 19.32 -18.92
CA ALA A 78 0.09 19.85 -17.97
C ALA A 78 -0.57 20.06 -16.59
N GLU A 79 -0.11 19.37 -15.55
CA GLU A 79 -0.67 19.51 -14.18
C GLU A 79 -0.17 20.78 -13.46
N PHE A 80 -1.11 21.60 -12.97
CA PHE A 80 -0.78 22.71 -12.07
C PHE A 80 -0.53 22.19 -10.65
N GLU A 81 0.66 22.45 -10.11
CA GLU A 81 1.18 22.18 -8.76
C GLU A 81 0.97 20.76 -8.16
N VAL A 82 2.03 20.22 -7.54
CA VAL A 82 2.18 18.79 -7.24
C VAL A 82 1.18 18.21 -6.21
N ALA A 83 0.80 16.95 -6.49
CA ALA A 83 -0.06 16.03 -5.76
C ALA A 83 -0.24 16.19 -4.23
N GLY A 84 -1.51 16.14 -3.80
CA GLY A 84 -1.93 15.85 -2.42
C GLY A 84 -3.05 16.75 -1.88
N LEU A 85 -3.27 17.89 -2.51
CA LEU A 85 -4.21 18.92 -2.07
C LEU A 85 -5.41 19.03 -3.02
N LEU A 86 -6.64 18.95 -2.47
CA LEU A 86 -7.96 19.26 -3.05
C LEU A 86 -8.06 19.32 -4.60
N PRO A 87 -8.46 20.47 -5.18
CA PRO A 87 -8.67 20.60 -6.62
C PRO A 87 -7.34 20.36 -7.33
N LYS A 88 -7.29 19.25 -8.07
CA LYS A 88 -6.30 18.99 -9.10
C LYS A 88 -6.68 19.78 -10.34
N ALA A 89 -5.73 20.40 -11.01
CA ALA A 89 -5.99 21.12 -12.25
C ALA A 89 -5.00 20.70 -13.35
N HIS A 90 -5.49 20.67 -14.58
CA HIS A 90 -4.70 20.37 -15.77
C HIS A 90 -4.96 21.41 -16.86
N LEU A 91 -3.89 21.82 -17.55
CA LEU A 91 -3.88 22.68 -18.73
C LEU A 91 -3.73 21.80 -19.98
N TYR A 92 -4.45 22.12 -21.04
CA TYR A 92 -4.38 21.44 -22.34
C TYR A 92 -4.20 22.51 -23.41
N LEU A 93 -3.30 22.29 -24.37
CA LEU A 93 -3.05 23.23 -25.46
C LEU A 93 -3.23 22.53 -26.80
N ALA A 94 -4.02 23.15 -27.67
CA ALA A 94 -4.20 22.76 -29.05
C ALA A 94 -4.17 23.97 -29.98
N TYR A 95 -3.82 23.72 -31.24
CA TYR A 95 -3.67 24.73 -32.26
C TYR A 95 -4.42 24.32 -33.53
N GLU A 96 -5.21 25.22 -34.10
CA GLU A 96 -5.87 25.01 -35.39
C GLU A 96 -5.06 25.69 -36.49
N SER A 97 -4.33 24.91 -37.29
CA SER A 97 -3.45 25.43 -38.35
C SER A 97 -4.18 25.83 -39.64
N GLU A 98 -5.26 26.61 -39.55
CA GLU A 98 -5.91 27.19 -40.74
C GLU A 98 -5.07 28.33 -41.37
N SER A 99 -5.38 28.71 -42.61
CA SER A 99 -4.72 29.84 -43.26
C SER A 99 -5.13 31.17 -42.61
N TYR A 100 -4.16 31.94 -42.11
CA TYR A 100 -4.37 33.28 -41.54
C TYR A 100 -5.45 34.11 -42.30
N PRO A 101 -6.44 34.71 -41.60
CA PRO A 101 -6.47 35.00 -40.17
C PRO A 101 -7.27 34.00 -39.30
N THR A 102 -7.58 32.79 -39.78
CA THR A 102 -8.48 31.87 -39.05
C THR A 102 -7.78 30.89 -38.10
N SER A 103 -6.45 30.94 -37.99
CA SER A 103 -5.70 30.11 -37.04
C SER A 103 -6.09 30.46 -35.59
N ARG A 104 -6.37 29.45 -34.75
CA ARG A 104 -6.78 29.63 -33.34
C ARG A 104 -5.90 28.83 -32.39
N LEU A 105 -5.69 29.37 -31.18
CA LEU A 105 -5.22 28.59 -30.04
C LEU A 105 -6.43 28.18 -29.20
N HIS A 106 -6.49 26.90 -28.87
CA HIS A 106 -7.48 26.30 -27.99
C HIS A 106 -6.78 25.96 -26.67
N ILE A 107 -7.29 26.51 -25.59
CA ILE A 107 -6.76 26.32 -24.24
C ILE A 107 -7.85 25.63 -23.43
N GLY A 108 -7.57 24.41 -22.99
CA GLY A 108 -8.43 23.67 -22.09
C GLY A 108 -7.89 23.73 -20.67
N VAL A 109 -8.75 23.92 -19.68
CA VAL A 109 -8.44 23.78 -18.26
C VAL A 109 -9.46 22.84 -17.63
N ALA A 110 -9.00 21.79 -16.96
CA ALA A 110 -9.86 20.84 -16.26
C ALA A 110 -9.52 20.78 -14.77
N VAL A 111 -10.49 21.10 -13.91
CA VAL A 111 -10.33 21.17 -12.45
C VAL A 111 -11.20 20.11 -11.79
N LYS A 112 -10.63 19.30 -10.89
CA LYS A 112 -11.27 18.13 -10.28
C LYS A 112 -11.03 18.06 -8.78
N GLY A 113 -12.10 17.88 -8.01
CA GLY A 113 -12.10 17.80 -6.55
C GLY A 113 -12.37 19.14 -5.86
N ASP A 114 -12.83 20.13 -6.61
CA ASP A 114 -13.20 21.46 -6.12
C ASP A 114 -14.47 21.43 -5.25
N SER A 115 -14.66 22.32 -4.28
CA SER A 115 -15.88 22.26 -3.44
C SER A 115 -17.12 22.81 -4.14
N GLU A 116 -16.94 23.87 -4.93
CA GLU A 116 -17.97 24.63 -5.64
C GLU A 116 -17.32 25.34 -6.84
N LEU A 117 -18.12 25.79 -7.80
CA LEU A 117 -17.67 26.75 -8.82
C LEU A 117 -18.19 28.16 -8.45
N SER A 118 -17.28 29.13 -8.40
CA SER A 118 -17.43 30.44 -7.77
C SER A 118 -17.22 31.59 -8.76
N GLU A 119 -17.92 32.70 -8.53
CA GLU A 119 -17.75 33.97 -9.26
C GLU A 119 -16.37 34.63 -9.03
N PHE A 120 -15.59 34.07 -8.09
CA PHE A 120 -14.23 34.45 -7.75
C PHE A 120 -13.18 33.48 -8.32
N ASP A 121 -13.56 32.48 -9.11
CA ASP A 121 -12.60 31.63 -9.82
C ASP A 121 -12.01 32.40 -11.02
N TYR A 122 -10.68 32.37 -11.15
CA TYR A 122 -9.94 33.10 -12.18
C TYR A 122 -8.87 32.23 -12.81
N PHE A 123 -8.75 32.34 -14.13
CA PHE A 123 -7.64 31.76 -14.89
C PHE A 123 -6.84 32.89 -15.55
N LEU A 124 -5.57 33.02 -15.18
CA LEU A 124 -4.64 34.03 -15.70
C LEU A 124 -3.53 33.33 -16.46
N MET A 125 -3.30 33.70 -17.71
CA MET A 125 -2.26 33.10 -18.55
C MET A 125 -1.43 34.20 -19.22
N PHE A 126 -0.12 34.07 -19.12
CA PHE A 126 0.88 34.97 -19.68
C PHE A 126 1.52 34.33 -20.92
N PHE A 127 1.86 35.17 -21.89
CA PHE A 127 2.46 34.80 -23.16
C PHE A 127 3.69 35.67 -23.46
N ASP A 128 4.87 35.06 -23.50
CA ASP A 128 6.06 35.59 -24.19
C ASP A 128 5.89 35.21 -25.66
N ALA A 129 5.49 36.18 -26.48
CA ALA A 129 4.93 35.93 -27.81
C ALA A 129 6.00 35.62 -28.88
N ASP A 130 7.25 36.02 -28.64
CA ASP A 130 8.40 35.74 -29.50
C ASP A 130 9.45 34.78 -28.87
N ASN A 131 9.19 34.29 -27.65
CA ASN A 131 10.00 33.34 -26.89
C ASN A 131 11.42 33.88 -26.63
N SER A 132 11.50 35.15 -26.22
CA SER A 132 12.76 35.89 -26.10
C SER A 132 13.40 35.88 -24.71
N ASP A 133 12.78 35.21 -23.73
CA ASP A 133 13.20 35.16 -22.31
C ASP A 133 13.18 36.53 -21.59
N ASP A 134 12.64 37.59 -22.21
CA ASP A 134 12.44 38.91 -21.60
C ASP A 134 11.06 39.46 -21.99
N TRP A 135 10.47 40.29 -21.14
CA TRP A 135 9.17 40.89 -21.42
C TRP A 135 9.30 42.06 -22.41
N GLY A 136 8.74 41.91 -23.61
CA GLY A 136 8.85 42.81 -24.76
C GLY A 136 7.53 43.36 -25.33
N ASP A 137 7.63 44.24 -26.33
CA ASP A 137 6.46 44.78 -27.05
C ASP A 137 5.88 43.69 -27.98
N GLY A 138 4.76 43.09 -27.57
CA GLY A 138 4.13 41.98 -28.28
C GLY A 138 3.58 40.93 -27.32
N ASP A 139 4.17 40.87 -26.13
CA ASP A 139 3.73 40.00 -25.04
C ASP A 139 2.40 40.44 -24.47
N PHE A 140 1.65 39.46 -23.98
CA PHE A 140 0.31 39.68 -23.48
C PHE A 140 -0.03 38.71 -22.35
N ALA A 141 -1.10 39.02 -21.64
CA ALA A 141 -1.71 38.14 -20.68
C ALA A 141 -3.24 38.19 -20.85
N ILE A 142 -3.89 37.06 -20.65
CA ILE A 142 -5.35 36.97 -20.63
C ILE A 142 -5.78 36.63 -19.20
N LEU A 143 -6.73 37.39 -18.67
CA LEU A 143 -7.42 37.08 -17.42
C LEU A 143 -8.85 36.67 -17.76
N ILE A 144 -9.19 35.43 -17.44
CA ILE A 144 -10.53 34.88 -17.60
C ILE A 144 -11.19 34.84 -16.22
N LYS A 145 -12.31 35.54 -16.07
CA LYS A 145 -13.23 35.34 -14.96
C LYS A 145 -14.15 34.17 -15.31
N VAL A 146 -14.13 33.14 -14.50
CA VAL A 146 -14.61 31.80 -14.89
C VAL A 146 -16.14 31.73 -14.94
N CYS A 147 -16.86 32.28 -13.95
CA CYS A 147 -18.32 32.44 -14.01
C CYS A 147 -18.79 33.80 -13.46
N ASP A 148 -19.98 34.28 -13.90
CA ASP A 148 -20.44 35.63 -13.55
C ASP A 148 -21.55 35.64 -12.50
N ARG A 149 -21.48 36.67 -11.65
CA ARG A 149 -22.58 37.07 -10.79
C ARG A 149 -23.53 37.99 -11.56
N ASP A 150 -24.39 37.38 -12.37
CA ASP A 150 -25.62 38.01 -12.86
C ASP A 150 -26.26 38.78 -11.68
N GLY A 151 -26.34 40.12 -11.77
CA GLY A 151 -26.58 41.02 -10.62
C GLY A 151 -27.91 40.84 -9.86
N SER A 152 -28.73 39.86 -10.24
CA SER A 152 -29.72 39.22 -9.39
C SER A 152 -29.05 38.42 -8.26
N ALA A 153 -28.92 39.03 -7.08
CA ALA A 153 -28.55 38.31 -5.86
C ALA A 153 -29.45 37.07 -5.66
N GLY A 154 -28.86 35.87 -5.75
CA GLY A 154 -29.58 34.61 -5.62
C GLY A 154 -29.57 33.67 -6.83
N LYS A 155 -28.65 33.80 -7.80
CA LYS A 155 -28.08 32.56 -8.37
C LYS A 155 -27.31 31.87 -7.24
N GLU A 156 -27.69 30.63 -6.96
CA GLU A 156 -27.06 29.81 -5.94
C GLU A 156 -25.64 29.42 -6.40
N LEU A 157 -24.79 29.07 -5.44
CA LEU A 157 -23.49 28.46 -5.73
C LEU A 157 -23.67 27.27 -6.65
N ILE A 158 -22.71 27.06 -7.54
CA ILE A 158 -22.71 25.87 -8.37
C ILE A 158 -22.07 24.74 -7.55
N ASP A 159 -22.81 24.25 -6.55
CA ASP A 159 -22.40 23.17 -5.65
C ASP A 159 -23.22 21.87 -5.83
N ASP A 160 -24.36 21.91 -6.54
CA ASP A 160 -25.23 20.75 -6.77
C ASP A 160 -25.77 20.54 -8.21
N GLY A 161 -25.09 21.05 -9.25
CA GLY A 161 -25.54 21.00 -10.66
C GLY A 161 -24.72 20.14 -11.63
N LYS A 162 -25.33 19.78 -12.78
CA LYS A 162 -24.64 19.31 -14.01
C LYS A 162 -24.92 20.27 -15.16
N LYS A 163 -23.89 20.74 -15.85
CA LYS A 163 -24.05 21.50 -17.09
C LYS A 163 -22.99 21.12 -18.12
N CYS A 164 -23.44 20.33 -19.11
CA CYS A 164 -22.65 19.80 -20.22
C CYS A 164 -22.97 20.50 -21.54
N SER A 165 -23.27 21.81 -21.51
CA SER A 165 -23.78 22.55 -22.68
C SER A 165 -23.20 23.96 -22.79
N GLY A 166 -21.98 24.17 -22.29
CA GLY A 166 -21.21 25.42 -22.30
C GLY A 166 -21.97 26.69 -21.91
N GLU A 167 -21.85 27.15 -20.67
CA GLU A 167 -22.06 28.60 -20.44
C GLU A 167 -20.92 29.38 -21.08
N ASP A 168 -21.19 30.61 -21.49
CA ASP A 168 -20.13 31.56 -21.82
C ASP A 168 -19.38 31.93 -20.53
N ILE A 169 -18.07 32.17 -20.62
CA ILE A 169 -17.30 32.77 -19.52
C ILE A 169 -17.87 34.14 -19.12
N ALA A 170 -17.58 34.57 -17.89
CA ALA A 170 -18.05 35.86 -17.39
C ALA A 170 -17.44 37.05 -18.13
N GLU A 171 -16.12 37.02 -18.24
CA GLU A 171 -15.31 38.12 -18.73
C GLU A 171 -13.95 37.57 -19.17
N ALA A 172 -13.47 38.04 -20.31
CA ALA A 172 -12.06 37.94 -20.70
C ALA A 172 -11.48 39.35 -20.70
N THR A 173 -10.36 39.55 -20.01
CA THR A 173 -9.61 40.81 -20.01
C THR A 173 -8.25 40.58 -20.67
N TYR A 174 -8.02 41.22 -21.80
CA TYR A 174 -6.72 41.22 -22.48
C TYR A 174 -5.80 42.32 -21.91
N TRP A 175 -4.60 41.92 -21.49
CA TRP A 175 -3.51 42.79 -21.06
C TRP A 175 -2.36 42.66 -22.03
N ARG A 176 -1.71 43.77 -22.37
CA ARG A 176 -0.48 43.79 -23.17
C ARG A 176 0.68 44.34 -22.37
N TYR A 177 1.88 43.91 -22.69
CA TYR A 177 3.09 44.53 -22.19
C TYR A 177 3.48 45.73 -23.07
N ASP A 178 3.93 46.80 -22.43
CA ASP A 178 4.43 48.04 -23.04
C ASP A 178 5.80 48.33 -22.44
N SER A 179 6.85 47.91 -23.15
CA SER A 179 8.25 48.04 -22.73
C SER A 179 8.68 49.51 -22.54
N SER A 180 7.98 50.44 -23.20
CA SER A 180 8.22 51.89 -23.12
C SER A 180 7.63 52.56 -21.89
N ALA A 181 6.76 51.87 -21.15
CA ALA A 181 6.15 52.37 -19.93
C ALA A 181 7.08 52.29 -18.70
N ASP A 182 6.70 52.99 -17.64
CA ASP A 182 7.32 52.85 -16.33
C ASP A 182 7.26 51.38 -15.88
N PRO A 183 8.33 50.76 -15.34
CA PRO A 183 8.34 49.38 -14.87
C PRO A 183 7.14 48.98 -14.00
N SER A 184 6.60 49.91 -13.20
CA SER A 184 5.38 49.68 -12.41
C SER A 184 4.14 49.39 -13.27
N THR A 185 4.01 50.03 -14.44
CA THR A 185 2.79 50.11 -15.29
C THR A 185 2.98 49.54 -16.71
N ARG A 186 3.95 48.65 -16.92
CA ARG A 186 4.19 48.00 -18.24
C ARG A 186 3.06 47.08 -18.67
N TRP A 187 2.45 46.35 -17.75
CA TRP A 187 1.22 45.62 -18.01
C TRP A 187 0.06 46.62 -18.08
N LYS A 188 -0.54 46.74 -19.27
CA LYS A 188 -1.66 47.65 -19.54
C LYS A 188 -2.82 46.87 -20.13
N MET A 189 -4.02 47.14 -19.63
CA MET A 189 -5.25 46.68 -20.26
C MET A 189 -5.22 47.12 -21.73
N GLY A 190 -5.38 46.16 -22.65
CA GLY A 190 -5.40 46.43 -24.08
C GLY A 190 -6.77 46.94 -24.54
N PRO A 191 -7.02 46.99 -25.85
CA PRO A 191 -8.29 47.45 -26.38
C PRO A 191 -9.39 46.41 -26.15
N ASP A 192 -10.61 46.86 -25.81
CA ASP A 192 -11.81 46.03 -25.65
C ASP A 192 -12.07 45.07 -26.83
N THR A 193 -11.60 45.44 -28.04
CA THR A 193 -11.71 44.61 -29.24
C THR A 193 -10.88 43.32 -29.14
N ALA A 194 -9.72 43.34 -28.48
CA ALA A 194 -8.91 42.15 -28.26
C ALA A 194 -9.56 41.24 -27.20
N SER A 195 -10.05 41.83 -26.10
CA SER A 195 -10.86 41.11 -25.10
C SER A 195 -12.07 40.40 -25.73
N ALA A 196 -12.75 41.05 -26.69
CA ALA A 196 -13.90 40.50 -27.40
C ALA A 196 -13.56 39.45 -28.49
N GLU A 197 -12.28 39.27 -28.83
CA GLU A 197 -11.81 38.18 -29.70
C GLU A 197 -11.49 36.89 -28.91
N ILE A 198 -11.43 36.96 -27.57
CA ILE A 198 -11.27 35.81 -26.69
C ILE A 198 -12.65 35.22 -26.40
N GLU A 199 -12.93 34.04 -26.95
CA GLU A 199 -14.13 33.28 -26.64
C GLU A 199 -13.83 32.30 -25.51
N GLY A 200 -14.76 32.09 -24.57
CA GLY A 200 -14.63 31.04 -23.56
C GLY A 200 -15.94 30.33 -23.24
N LYS A 201 -15.86 29.04 -22.98
CA LYS A 201 -16.94 28.17 -22.52
C LYS A 201 -16.59 27.47 -21.22
N ILE A 202 -17.59 27.28 -20.37
CA ILE A 202 -17.46 26.57 -19.10
C ILE A 202 -18.51 25.46 -18.96
N THR A 203 -18.08 24.29 -18.48
CA THR A 203 -18.93 23.17 -18.07
C THR A 203 -18.60 22.68 -16.68
N TRP A 204 -19.53 21.97 -16.05
CA TRP A 204 -19.31 21.41 -14.72
C TRP A 204 -20.16 20.18 -14.43
N ASP A 205 -19.66 19.35 -13.52
CA ASP A 205 -20.37 18.26 -12.86
C ASP A 205 -20.08 18.26 -11.36
N TYR A 206 -21.02 18.84 -10.62
CA TYR A 206 -21.09 18.85 -9.16
C TYR A 206 -22.14 17.87 -8.65
N THR A 207 -22.63 16.94 -9.47
CA THR A 207 -23.78 16.13 -9.08
C THR A 207 -23.49 15.20 -7.90
N THR A 208 -24.49 15.07 -7.05
CA THR A 208 -24.42 14.22 -5.85
C THR A 208 -24.69 12.74 -6.14
N ALA A 209 -25.21 12.40 -7.33
CA ALA A 209 -25.37 11.01 -7.79
C ALA A 209 -24.02 10.27 -7.79
N ASP A 210 -24.00 8.95 -7.53
CA ASP A 210 -22.77 8.17 -7.34
C ASP A 210 -22.02 7.82 -8.63
N GLU A 211 -21.63 8.86 -9.36
CA GLU A 211 -20.64 8.81 -10.43
C GLU A 211 -19.23 8.97 -9.81
N PRO A 212 -18.18 8.31 -10.35
CA PRO A 212 -16.81 8.36 -9.82
C PRO A 212 -16.12 9.72 -10.06
N GLU A 213 -16.77 10.58 -10.82
CA GLU A 213 -16.33 11.89 -11.26
C GLU A 213 -17.36 12.92 -10.77
N LYS A 214 -17.13 13.44 -9.57
CA LYS A 214 -17.89 14.56 -8.99
C LYS A 214 -16.92 15.73 -8.80
N ARG A 215 -17.48 16.94 -8.65
CA ARG A 215 -16.70 18.14 -8.31
C ARG A 215 -15.70 18.51 -9.39
N ILE A 216 -16.18 18.52 -10.63
CA ILE A 216 -15.38 18.84 -11.81
C ILE A 216 -15.94 20.08 -12.46
N TRP A 217 -15.06 20.98 -12.91
CA TRP A 217 -15.38 21.97 -13.90
C TRP A 217 -14.30 22.02 -14.97
N ASN A 218 -14.71 22.39 -16.19
CA ASN A 218 -13.83 22.57 -17.32
C ASN A 218 -14.04 23.98 -17.89
N LEU A 219 -12.97 24.61 -18.31
CA LEU A 219 -12.94 25.89 -19.00
C LEU A 219 -12.23 25.67 -20.34
N GLU A 220 -12.88 25.99 -21.43
CA GLU A 220 -12.34 25.94 -22.78
C GLU A 220 -12.28 27.37 -23.33
N ILE A 221 -11.12 27.80 -23.83
CA ILE A 221 -10.89 29.16 -24.33
C ILE A 221 -10.38 29.05 -25.76
N HIS A 222 -10.99 29.80 -26.68
CA HIS A 222 -10.61 29.86 -28.09
C HIS A 222 -10.23 31.31 -28.43
N MET A 223 -8.96 31.57 -28.73
CA MET A 223 -8.50 32.89 -29.19
C MET A 223 -7.85 32.80 -30.59
N PRO A 224 -8.05 33.80 -31.47
CA PRO A 224 -7.35 33.84 -32.75
C PRO A 224 -5.86 34.08 -32.51
N VAL A 225 -4.99 33.63 -33.43
CA VAL A 225 -3.54 33.90 -33.35
C VAL A 225 -2.98 34.44 -34.66
N GLY A 226 -1.83 35.12 -34.57
CA GLY A 226 -1.24 35.90 -35.64
C GLY A 226 -1.91 37.26 -35.88
N THR A 227 -2.95 37.61 -35.11
CA THR A 227 -3.53 38.95 -35.14
C THR A 227 -2.58 39.96 -34.48
N PRO A 228 -2.73 41.29 -34.71
CA PRO A 228 -1.90 42.29 -34.03
C PRO A 228 -2.05 42.33 -32.50
N ALA A 229 -3.05 41.65 -31.92
CA ALA A 229 -3.22 41.50 -30.48
C ALA A 229 -2.67 40.15 -29.96
N PHE A 230 -2.84 39.07 -30.74
CA PHE A 230 -2.43 37.71 -30.36
C PHE A 230 -1.31 37.22 -31.27
N ASN A 231 -0.20 37.95 -31.27
CA ASN A 231 0.87 37.82 -32.27
C ASN A 231 1.87 36.70 -31.94
N LEU A 232 1.35 35.52 -31.57
CA LEU A 232 2.17 34.33 -31.32
C LEU A 232 2.87 33.87 -32.61
N ALA A 233 4.12 33.42 -32.48
CA ALA A 233 4.92 32.80 -33.55
C ALA A 233 5.27 33.68 -34.77
N THR A 234 5.83 34.87 -34.53
CA THR A 234 6.34 35.73 -35.63
C THR A 234 7.61 35.22 -36.32
N THR A 235 8.46 34.44 -35.65
CA THR A 235 9.79 34.05 -36.17
C THR A 235 10.26 32.63 -35.83
N GLY A 236 9.74 32.01 -34.76
CA GLY A 236 9.91 30.59 -34.45
C GLY A 236 8.55 29.97 -34.12
N ASN A 237 8.41 28.65 -34.30
CA ASN A 237 7.15 27.93 -34.01
C ASN A 237 6.99 27.66 -32.49
N PHE A 238 7.41 28.61 -31.65
CA PHE A 238 7.46 28.52 -30.20
C PHE A 238 7.00 29.85 -29.59
N PHE A 239 6.44 29.81 -28.38
CA PHE A 239 6.09 30.96 -27.55
C PHE A 239 6.06 30.53 -26.08
N GLY A 240 6.48 31.40 -25.16
CA GLY A 240 6.54 31.07 -23.74
C GLY A 240 5.17 31.21 -23.09
N VAL A 241 4.78 30.25 -22.25
CA VAL A 241 3.54 30.29 -21.45
C VAL A 241 3.78 30.13 -19.96
N GLY A 242 3.08 30.91 -19.17
CA GLY A 242 2.88 30.64 -17.75
C GLY A 242 1.42 30.85 -17.38
N ALA A 243 0.89 30.02 -16.48
CA ALA A 243 -0.50 30.04 -16.09
C ALA A 243 -0.66 30.02 -14.58
N TYR A 244 -1.64 30.78 -14.08
CA TYR A 244 -2.15 30.73 -12.73
C TYR A 244 -3.65 30.43 -12.78
N LEU A 245 -4.09 29.55 -11.88
CA LEU A 245 -5.48 29.23 -11.65
C LEU A 245 -5.79 29.53 -10.19
N PHE A 246 -6.64 30.53 -9.94
CA PHE A 246 -7.21 30.76 -8.62
C PHE A 246 -8.55 30.03 -8.51
N VAL A 247 -8.65 29.18 -7.49
CA VAL A 247 -9.84 28.41 -7.15
C VAL A 247 -10.31 28.85 -5.76
N ASP A 248 -11.44 29.53 -5.66
CA ASP A 248 -12.08 29.92 -4.40
C ASP A 248 -12.50 28.67 -3.60
N ARG A 249 -12.67 28.79 -2.28
CA ARG A 249 -13.18 27.65 -1.48
C ARG A 249 -13.96 28.08 -0.26
N GLY A 250 -15.05 27.34 -0.02
CA GLY A 250 -15.94 27.49 1.11
C GLY A 250 -16.76 28.77 1.00
N HIS A 251 -17.23 29.10 -0.19
CA HIS A 251 -17.84 30.39 -0.51
C HIS A 251 -19.21 30.54 0.18
N LEU A 252 -19.25 31.03 1.42
CA LEU A 252 -20.49 31.17 2.19
C LEU A 252 -21.10 32.60 2.16
N THR A 253 -20.44 33.55 1.50
CA THR A 253 -20.72 35.00 1.61
C THR A 253 -20.35 35.71 0.33
N ALA A 254 -21.04 36.81 0.00
CA ALA A 254 -20.80 37.63 -1.20
C ALA A 254 -19.42 38.32 -1.34
N GLU A 255 -18.41 37.89 -0.59
CA GLU A 255 -17.03 38.37 -0.53
C GLU A 255 -16.11 37.15 -0.76
N PRO A 256 -14.95 37.30 -1.43
CA PRO A 256 -14.03 36.19 -1.71
C PRO A 256 -13.58 35.48 -0.44
N GLN A 257 -13.52 34.15 -0.47
CA GLN A 257 -13.13 33.30 0.65
C GLN A 257 -11.75 32.69 0.45
N THR A 258 -11.41 31.66 1.23
CA THR A 258 -10.09 31.01 1.29
C THR A 258 -9.79 30.19 0.05
N GLY A 259 -9.55 30.87 -1.08
CA GLY A 259 -9.11 30.24 -2.30
C GLY A 259 -7.68 29.70 -2.25
N GLN A 260 -7.32 28.98 -3.30
CA GLN A 260 -5.97 28.48 -3.59
C GLN A 260 -5.54 28.98 -4.95
N VAL A 261 -4.30 29.50 -5.05
CA VAL A 261 -3.66 29.66 -6.34
C VAL A 261 -2.91 28.38 -6.67
N ARG A 262 -3.10 27.89 -7.89
CA ARG A 262 -2.26 26.90 -8.56
C ARG A 262 -1.51 27.59 -9.68
N TRP A 263 -0.34 27.10 -10.04
CA TRP A 263 0.45 27.67 -11.14
C TRP A 263 1.12 26.58 -11.97
N TRP A 264 1.54 26.95 -13.17
CA TRP A 264 2.32 26.12 -14.09
C TRP A 264 3.13 27.01 -15.04
N PRO A 265 4.40 26.72 -15.35
CA PRO A 265 5.19 25.59 -14.86
C PRO A 265 5.57 25.71 -13.38
N ASN A 266 5.68 24.56 -12.71
CA ASN A 266 5.82 24.44 -11.24
C ASN A 266 7.19 24.90 -10.71
N ASP A 267 8.22 24.79 -11.55
CA ASP A 267 9.61 25.16 -11.29
C ASP A 267 9.97 26.55 -11.83
N GLY A 268 9.20 27.06 -12.79
CA GLY A 268 9.37 28.40 -13.36
C GLY A 268 8.70 29.49 -12.54
N LEU A 269 7.38 29.41 -12.33
CA LEU A 269 6.65 30.52 -11.71
C LEU A 269 6.87 30.55 -10.19
N PRO A 270 7.13 31.74 -9.59
CA PRO A 270 7.26 31.86 -8.14
C PRO A 270 5.91 31.56 -7.47
N ASP A 271 5.96 30.83 -6.34
CA ASP A 271 4.78 30.65 -5.48
C ASP A 271 4.26 32.04 -5.07
N PRO A 272 2.99 32.39 -5.39
CA PRO A 272 2.38 33.66 -4.98
C PRO A 272 2.30 33.82 -3.45
N LEU A 273 2.48 32.75 -2.68
CA LEU A 273 2.56 32.75 -1.23
C LEU A 273 4.02 32.52 -0.79
N PRO A 274 4.66 33.44 -0.06
CA PRO A 274 6.05 33.26 0.33
C PRO A 274 6.22 32.05 1.26
N ALA A 275 7.11 31.12 0.87
CA ALA A 275 7.39 29.83 1.51
C ALA A 275 7.86 29.87 2.99
N SER A 276 7.86 31.03 3.63
CA SER A 276 8.29 31.28 5.01
C SER A 276 7.15 31.47 6.02
N VAL A 277 5.89 31.14 5.67
CA VAL A 277 4.74 31.20 6.60
C VAL A 277 4.38 29.80 7.14
N PRO A 278 4.91 29.38 8.31
CA PRO A 278 4.66 28.04 8.86
C PRO A 278 3.25 27.93 9.46
N THR A 279 2.32 27.37 8.68
CA THR A 279 0.94 26.96 9.01
C THR A 279 0.00 28.03 9.62
N PRO A 280 -1.22 28.20 9.09
CA PRO A 280 -1.99 29.43 9.30
C PRO A 280 -2.78 29.46 10.63
N PRO A 281 -2.69 30.54 11.42
CA PRO A 281 -3.92 31.22 11.83
C PRO A 281 -4.55 31.85 10.57
N ALA A 282 -5.86 31.66 10.36
CA ALA A 282 -6.55 32.15 9.17
C ALA A 282 -6.26 33.63 8.90
N ILE A 283 -5.60 33.93 7.77
CA ILE A 283 -5.33 35.29 7.33
C ILE A 283 -6.65 35.89 6.84
N PRO A 284 -7.14 37.01 7.40
CA PRO A 284 -8.35 37.66 6.89
C PRO A 284 -8.10 38.19 5.47
N ILE A 285 -8.95 37.75 4.53
CA ILE A 285 -8.76 37.95 3.08
C ILE A 285 -9.03 39.38 2.60
N ASN A 286 -9.34 40.28 3.54
CA ASN A 286 -9.28 41.74 3.35
C ASN A 286 -7.89 42.25 2.87
N ALA A 287 -6.83 41.43 2.93
CA ALA A 287 -5.51 41.70 2.35
C ALA A 287 -5.20 40.90 1.06
N VAL A 288 -6.07 39.96 0.69
CA VAL A 288 -6.01 39.07 -0.49
C VAL A 288 -7.29 39.19 -1.33
N THR A 289 -7.92 40.37 -1.35
CA THR A 289 -8.41 40.89 -2.64
C THR A 289 -7.23 40.86 -3.63
N PRO A 290 -7.47 40.59 -4.92
CA PRO A 290 -6.49 39.89 -5.74
C PRO A 290 -5.27 40.75 -6.11
N ARG A 291 -4.27 40.78 -5.22
CA ARG A 291 -2.97 41.44 -5.42
C ARG A 291 -2.15 40.87 -6.58
N LEU A 292 -2.54 39.72 -7.12
CA LEU A 292 -2.02 39.14 -8.37
C LEU A 292 -2.75 39.61 -9.64
N LEU A 293 -3.98 40.11 -9.51
CA LEU A 293 -4.81 40.54 -10.65
C LEU A 293 -4.92 42.06 -10.77
N ASP A 294 -4.70 42.79 -9.67
CA ASP A 294 -4.60 44.25 -9.68
C ASP A 294 -3.18 44.67 -10.13
N PHE A 295 -2.93 44.57 -11.44
CA PHE A 295 -1.69 45.04 -12.10
C PHE A 295 -1.42 46.54 -11.86
N THR A 296 -2.41 47.27 -11.36
CA THR A 296 -2.39 48.68 -10.96
C THR A 296 -2.03 48.88 -9.47
N TYR A 297 -0.90 48.30 -9.01
CA TYR A 297 -0.42 48.51 -7.64
C TYR A 297 0.21 49.91 -7.44
N ASP A 298 -0.63 50.86 -7.00
CA ASP A 298 -0.31 52.29 -6.82
C ASP A 298 0.22 52.61 -5.40
N ASP A 299 1.08 51.75 -4.85
CA ASP A 299 1.73 51.91 -3.53
C ASP A 299 3.22 52.30 -3.71
N PRO A 300 3.56 53.59 -3.60
CA PRO A 300 4.91 54.08 -3.90
C PRO A 300 5.95 53.81 -2.78
N GLU A 301 5.59 53.18 -1.66
CA GLU A 301 6.50 53.04 -0.51
C GLU A 301 7.22 51.67 -0.38
N THR A 302 6.84 50.64 -1.16
CA THR A 302 7.54 49.34 -1.16
C THR A 302 8.41 49.13 -2.40
N THR A 303 9.74 49.17 -2.25
CA THR A 303 10.70 49.01 -3.37
C THR A 303 10.98 47.56 -3.80
N ASP A 304 10.41 46.55 -3.13
CA ASP A 304 10.69 45.10 -3.36
C ASP A 304 9.63 44.36 -4.21
N VAL A 305 8.66 45.06 -4.83
CA VAL A 305 7.58 44.42 -5.62
C VAL A 305 8.09 43.76 -6.91
N ALA A 306 9.36 43.99 -7.30
CA ALA A 306 9.98 43.35 -8.46
C ALA A 306 10.15 41.83 -8.32
N GLU A 307 10.19 41.28 -7.10
CA GLU A 307 10.51 39.87 -6.85
C GLU A 307 9.31 38.90 -7.03
N HIS A 308 8.08 39.42 -7.13
CA HIS A 308 6.83 38.62 -7.16
C HIS A 308 6.13 38.58 -8.53
N ARG A 309 6.75 39.12 -9.59
CA ARG A 309 6.22 39.01 -10.96
C ARG A 309 6.76 37.75 -11.64
N PRO A 310 5.98 37.07 -12.50
CA PRO A 310 6.53 36.04 -13.37
C PRO A 310 7.65 36.66 -14.23
N GLN A 311 8.77 35.95 -14.34
CA GLN A 311 9.87 36.32 -15.23
C GLN A 311 9.72 35.56 -16.55
N ALA A 312 9.97 36.21 -17.68
CA ALA A 312 9.76 35.61 -19.01
C ALA A 312 10.66 34.39 -19.24
N ASP A 313 11.92 34.46 -18.79
CA ASP A 313 12.90 33.34 -18.75
C ASP A 313 12.46 32.11 -17.95
N ARG A 314 11.31 32.17 -17.27
CA ARG A 314 10.72 31.09 -16.48
C ARG A 314 9.35 30.62 -16.98
N LEU A 315 8.93 31.06 -18.15
CA LEU A 315 7.79 30.46 -18.83
C LEU A 315 8.17 29.09 -19.41
N ALA A 316 7.16 28.32 -19.79
CA ALA A 316 7.29 27.05 -20.48
C ALA A 316 7.24 27.26 -22.00
N ASP A 317 8.19 26.71 -22.75
CA ASP A 317 8.19 26.75 -24.22
C ASP A 317 6.95 26.01 -24.77
N VAL A 318 6.10 26.66 -25.56
CA VAL A 318 4.97 26.00 -26.24
C VAL A 318 5.28 25.79 -27.71
N SER A 319 5.43 24.54 -28.14
CA SER A 319 5.67 24.20 -29.54
C SER A 319 4.37 24.14 -30.34
N LEU A 320 4.29 24.90 -31.44
CA LEU A 320 3.23 24.82 -32.46
C LEU A 320 3.51 23.76 -33.54
N GLN A 321 4.56 22.94 -33.40
CA GLN A 321 5.01 22.04 -34.48
C GLN A 321 4.24 20.71 -34.56
N ASN A 322 3.26 20.47 -33.69
CA ASN A 322 2.56 19.18 -33.54
C ASN A 322 3.50 17.99 -33.25
N VAL A 323 4.59 18.24 -32.54
CA VAL A 323 5.57 17.21 -32.13
C VAL A 323 5.51 17.11 -30.61
N CYS A 324 4.44 16.48 -30.12
CA CYS A 324 4.20 16.29 -28.70
C CYS A 324 4.84 14.98 -28.23
N TYR A 325 5.44 14.94 -27.05
CA TYR A 325 6.12 13.76 -26.50
C TYR A 325 5.79 13.57 -25.02
N ASP A 326 5.57 12.33 -24.56
CA ASP A 326 5.17 12.03 -23.17
C ASP A 326 5.85 10.75 -22.66
N VAL A 327 6.46 10.80 -21.46
CA VAL A 327 7.07 9.64 -20.80
C VAL A 327 6.27 9.29 -19.54
N ASN A 328 5.33 8.35 -19.68
CA ASN A 328 4.33 8.04 -18.66
C ASN A 328 4.38 6.59 -18.14
N PHE A 329 3.58 6.32 -17.11
CA PHE A 329 3.30 4.98 -16.60
C PHE A 329 2.03 4.31 -17.19
N ASP A 330 1.48 4.79 -18.33
CA ASP A 330 0.30 4.19 -18.98
C ASP A 330 0.63 2.87 -19.72
N VAL A 331 0.85 1.85 -18.91
CA VAL A 331 1.01 0.46 -19.31
C VAL A 331 0.18 -0.41 -18.38
N SER A 332 -0.36 -1.53 -18.87
CA SER A 332 -1.29 -2.34 -18.07
C SER A 332 -0.73 -2.85 -16.73
N PHE A 333 0.60 -2.92 -16.60
CA PHE A 333 1.31 -3.30 -15.38
C PHE A 333 2.64 -2.52 -15.29
N PRO A 334 2.67 -1.30 -14.72
CA PRO A 334 3.89 -0.50 -14.58
C PRO A 334 4.84 -1.07 -13.52
N TRP A 335 4.38 -2.05 -12.75
CA TRP A 335 5.05 -2.65 -11.61
C TRP A 335 5.05 -4.18 -11.71
N LYS A 336 6.22 -4.79 -11.47
CA LYS A 336 6.35 -6.25 -11.31
C LYS A 336 7.26 -6.56 -10.13
N ILE A 337 6.85 -7.52 -9.31
CA ILE A 337 7.69 -8.10 -8.25
C ILE A 337 8.12 -9.49 -8.70
N ASN A 338 9.42 -9.77 -8.66
CA ASN A 338 10.01 -11.06 -8.98
C ASN A 338 9.56 -11.62 -10.35
N GLY A 339 9.43 -10.73 -11.33
CA GLY A 339 9.02 -11.03 -12.71
C GLY A 339 7.51 -11.18 -12.94
N GLN A 340 6.67 -11.02 -11.91
CA GLN A 340 5.21 -11.13 -12.03
C GLN A 340 4.54 -9.77 -11.85
N ALA A 341 3.55 -9.48 -12.71
CA ALA A 341 2.73 -8.27 -12.65
C ALA A 341 2.07 -8.12 -11.27
N ALA A 342 2.29 -6.98 -10.62
CA ALA A 342 1.96 -6.72 -9.23
C ALA A 342 1.08 -5.47 -9.06
N ALA A 343 0.44 -5.34 -7.91
CA ALA A 343 -0.48 -4.25 -7.59
C ALA A 343 -0.25 -3.73 -6.16
N SER A 344 -1.03 -2.74 -5.71
CA SER A 344 -1.11 -2.46 -4.27
C SER A 344 -1.60 -3.70 -3.52
N HIS A 345 -1.08 -3.93 -2.31
CA HIS A 345 -1.31 -5.15 -1.52
C HIS A 345 -0.68 -6.45 -2.04
N ASP A 346 0.27 -6.38 -2.98
CA ASP A 346 1.04 -7.57 -3.40
C ASP A 346 1.81 -8.21 -2.26
N ASP A 347 1.88 -9.54 -2.18
CA ASP A 347 2.54 -10.28 -1.11
C ASP A 347 3.82 -11.00 -1.54
N ARG A 348 4.33 -10.81 -2.76
CA ARG A 348 5.45 -11.61 -3.31
C ARG A 348 6.85 -11.08 -2.98
N ILE A 349 6.99 -10.14 -2.03
CA ILE A 349 8.31 -9.62 -1.61
C ILE A 349 8.97 -10.62 -0.65
N LYS A 350 10.00 -11.33 -1.09
CA LYS A 350 10.65 -12.37 -0.27
C LYS A 350 11.54 -11.77 0.81
N ARG A 351 11.18 -11.97 2.08
CA ARG A 351 12.02 -11.55 3.22
C ARG A 351 13.32 -12.35 3.25
N GLY A 352 14.44 -11.69 3.53
CA GLY A 352 15.73 -12.38 3.65
C GLY A 352 16.29 -12.91 2.33
N LEU A 353 15.80 -12.40 1.19
CA LEU A 353 16.24 -12.76 -0.15
C LEU A 353 16.36 -11.52 -1.06
N SER A 354 17.07 -11.68 -2.17
CA SER A 354 17.07 -10.73 -3.28
C SER A 354 15.72 -10.74 -3.98
N ASN A 355 15.17 -9.55 -4.19
CA ASN A 355 13.96 -9.31 -4.96
C ASN A 355 14.30 -8.46 -6.18
N THR A 356 13.57 -8.68 -7.27
CA THR A 356 13.62 -7.83 -8.47
C THR A 356 12.33 -7.05 -8.56
N PHE A 357 12.45 -5.73 -8.62
CA PHE A 357 11.38 -4.78 -8.83
C PHE A 357 11.50 -4.22 -10.24
N THR A 358 10.62 -4.64 -11.14
CA THR A 358 10.63 -4.15 -12.53
C THR A 358 9.67 -2.96 -12.64
N VAL A 359 10.22 -1.78 -12.91
CA VAL A 359 9.46 -0.59 -13.29
C VAL A 359 9.26 -0.62 -14.80
N THR A 360 8.03 -0.46 -15.29
CA THR A 360 7.70 -0.42 -16.71
C THR A 360 6.98 0.88 -17.05
N PHE A 361 7.45 1.58 -18.07
CA PHE A 361 6.96 2.88 -18.52
C PHE A 361 6.89 2.91 -20.05
N ARG A 362 6.27 3.94 -20.64
CA ARG A 362 6.15 4.14 -22.08
C ARG A 362 6.74 5.49 -22.49
N PHE A 363 7.06 5.63 -23.78
CA PHE A 363 7.39 6.90 -24.40
C PHE A 363 6.53 7.07 -25.64
N ASP A 364 5.58 8.00 -25.53
CA ASP A 364 4.56 8.33 -26.50
C ASP A 364 4.89 9.64 -27.23
N GLY A 365 4.11 9.95 -28.27
CA GLY A 365 4.23 11.21 -28.99
C GLY A 365 3.46 11.26 -30.31
N PRO A 366 3.95 11.95 -31.35
CA PRO A 366 3.08 12.56 -32.38
C PRO A 366 2.63 11.60 -33.50
N GLY A 367 2.77 10.29 -33.31
CA GLY A 367 2.50 9.26 -34.31
C GLY A 367 3.76 8.57 -34.83
N PRO A 368 3.62 7.59 -35.75
CA PRO A 368 4.67 6.65 -36.11
C PRO A 368 5.82 7.27 -36.90
N ASP A 369 6.75 7.92 -36.20
CA ASP A 369 8.06 8.32 -36.71
C ASP A 369 8.93 7.06 -36.93
N PRO A 370 9.46 6.81 -38.15
CA PRO A 370 10.38 5.71 -38.39
C PRO A 370 11.78 5.90 -37.78
N ASN A 371 12.16 7.11 -37.34
CA ASN A 371 13.46 7.42 -36.74
C ASN A 371 13.31 8.35 -35.51
N PRO A 372 12.58 7.91 -34.47
CA PRO A 372 12.31 8.76 -33.30
C PRO A 372 13.61 9.23 -32.65
N PRO A 373 13.69 10.49 -32.19
CA PRO A 373 14.83 10.96 -31.43
C PRO A 373 14.98 10.14 -30.15
N ALA A 374 16.23 9.85 -29.78
CA ALA A 374 16.52 9.08 -28.58
C ALA A 374 16.24 9.94 -27.33
N ASN A 375 15.15 9.64 -26.62
CA ASN A 375 14.87 10.24 -25.32
C ASN A 375 15.56 9.42 -24.22
N THR A 376 16.47 10.04 -23.47
CA THR A 376 17.23 9.39 -22.39
C THR A 376 17.06 10.13 -21.10
N GLY A 377 16.49 9.47 -20.09
CA GLY A 377 16.28 10.02 -18.75
C GLY A 377 16.69 9.06 -17.64
N THR A 378 16.11 9.28 -16.48
CA THR A 378 16.38 8.56 -15.23
C THR A 378 15.09 7.91 -14.73
N VAL A 379 15.19 6.65 -14.31
CA VAL A 379 14.12 5.96 -13.57
C VAL A 379 14.56 5.80 -12.12
N GLU A 380 13.75 6.29 -11.18
CA GLU A 380 13.92 6.20 -9.73
C GLU A 380 12.93 5.19 -9.15
N LEU A 381 13.40 4.30 -8.27
CA LEU A 381 12.56 3.50 -7.38
C LEU A 381 12.86 3.89 -5.93
N ARG A 382 11.81 4.26 -5.20
CA ARG A 382 11.82 4.47 -3.77
C ARG A 382 11.10 3.33 -3.07
N LEU A 383 11.68 2.79 -2.00
CA LEU A 383 11.04 1.83 -1.11
C LEU A 383 10.99 2.39 0.31
N LYS A 384 9.84 2.26 0.97
CA LYS A 384 9.56 2.83 2.29
C LYS A 384 8.94 1.79 3.23
N PRO A 385 9.59 1.44 4.36
CA PRO A 385 9.18 0.34 5.21
C PRO A 385 8.13 0.79 6.24
N TYR A 386 7.09 -0.01 6.47
CA TYR A 386 6.08 0.28 7.47
C TYR A 386 5.89 -0.90 8.44
N GLY A 387 6.00 -0.60 9.74
CA GLY A 387 5.75 -1.55 10.83
C GLY A 387 4.48 -1.24 11.61
N ASN A 388 4.12 -2.14 12.53
CA ASN A 388 2.88 -2.07 13.31
C ASN A 388 2.81 -0.91 14.34
N LEU A 389 3.87 -0.10 14.50
CA LEU A 389 4.04 0.85 15.61
C LEU A 389 4.17 2.33 15.22
N GLY A 390 3.76 2.70 13.99
CA GLY A 390 3.30 4.06 13.71
C GLY A 390 4.19 4.96 12.85
N THR A 391 3.73 6.21 12.72
CA THR A 391 4.08 7.20 11.68
C THR A 391 5.35 7.99 11.98
N GLY A 392 6.41 7.33 12.47
CA GLY A 392 7.73 7.97 12.56
C GLY A 392 8.23 8.39 11.17
N SER A 393 9.17 9.33 11.10
CA SER A 393 9.86 9.63 9.84
C SER A 393 10.55 8.35 9.36
N GLN A 394 10.11 7.84 8.22
CA GLN A 394 10.62 6.62 7.60
C GLN A 394 11.66 6.99 6.55
N VAL A 395 12.90 6.58 6.77
CA VAL A 395 13.98 6.76 5.78
C VAL A 395 13.66 5.93 4.54
N GLU A 396 13.63 6.59 3.39
CA GLU A 396 13.38 5.93 2.09
C GLU A 396 14.68 5.32 1.59
N TRP A 397 14.62 4.09 1.08
CA TRP A 397 15.66 3.59 0.18
C TRP A 397 15.36 4.11 -1.22
N ILE A 398 16.33 4.76 -1.85
CA ILE A 398 16.18 5.35 -3.18
C ILE A 398 17.26 4.74 -4.08
N LYS A 399 16.88 4.32 -5.28
CA LYS A 399 17.81 3.92 -6.32
C LYS A 399 17.39 4.48 -7.67
N GLU A 400 18.36 4.92 -8.44
CA GLU A 400 18.18 5.52 -9.76
C GLU A 400 18.98 4.74 -10.80
N GLU A 401 18.42 4.58 -11.99
CA GLU A 401 19.10 4.06 -13.18
C GLU A 401 18.99 5.12 -14.28
N THR A 402 20.14 5.64 -14.72
CA THR A 402 20.27 6.83 -15.58
C THR A 402 20.61 6.47 -17.03
N GLY A 403 20.23 7.31 -17.99
CA GLY A 403 20.55 7.12 -19.41
C GLY A 403 19.69 6.04 -20.08
N ILE A 404 18.50 5.79 -19.53
CA ILE A 404 17.57 4.81 -20.07
C ILE A 404 16.96 5.35 -21.35
N SER A 405 17.34 4.76 -22.49
CA SER A 405 16.81 5.13 -23.80
C SER A 405 15.40 4.55 -24.00
N ALA A 406 14.42 5.43 -24.02
CA ALA A 406 13.09 5.11 -24.48
C ALA A 406 13.07 5.11 -26.02
N ASN A 407 12.48 4.06 -26.60
CA ASN A 407 12.08 4.08 -28.00
C ASN A 407 10.61 4.45 -28.03
N TYR A 408 10.26 5.32 -28.96
CA TYR A 408 8.89 5.69 -29.29
C TYR A 408 7.95 4.48 -29.46
N ASP A 409 6.72 4.60 -28.95
CA ASP A 409 5.65 3.59 -28.99
C ASP A 409 6.02 2.21 -28.39
N ALA A 410 7.08 2.15 -27.57
CA ALA A 410 7.56 0.91 -26.97
C ALA A 410 7.67 1.01 -25.46
N ALA A 411 6.94 0.13 -24.75
CA ALA A 411 7.12 -0.06 -23.32
C ALA A 411 8.58 -0.44 -23.00
N ARG A 412 9.17 0.26 -22.03
CA ARG A 412 10.50 0.00 -21.47
C ARG A 412 10.38 -0.53 -20.06
N SER A 413 11.29 -1.43 -19.68
CA SER A 413 11.37 -1.98 -18.33
C SER A 413 12.77 -1.80 -17.76
N VAL A 414 12.85 -1.41 -16.49
CA VAL A 414 14.07 -1.26 -15.69
C VAL A 414 13.97 -2.13 -14.45
N ASP A 415 14.96 -2.99 -14.24
CA ASP A 415 15.00 -3.94 -13.11
C ASP A 415 15.85 -3.39 -11.96
N PHE A 416 15.20 -3.07 -10.85
CA PHE A 416 15.84 -2.70 -9.59
C PHE A 416 15.99 -3.95 -8.72
N ILE A 417 17.22 -4.39 -8.51
CA ILE A 417 17.53 -5.50 -7.59
C ILE A 417 17.78 -4.93 -6.19
N TYR A 418 17.12 -5.51 -5.18
CA TYR A 418 17.29 -5.16 -3.78
C TYR A 418 17.26 -6.40 -2.88
N ASP A 419 18.20 -6.51 -1.94
CA ASP A 419 18.43 -7.73 -1.17
C ASP A 419 18.13 -7.58 0.33
N PHE A 420 16.92 -8.01 0.71
CA PHE A 420 16.46 -8.05 2.10
C PHE A 420 17.20 -9.07 2.98
N SER A 421 18.16 -9.84 2.43
CA SER A 421 19.09 -10.66 3.23
C SER A 421 20.26 -9.85 3.81
N LYS A 422 20.56 -8.68 3.22
CA LYS A 422 21.70 -7.85 3.62
C LYS A 422 21.43 -7.13 4.93
N THR A 423 22.50 -6.92 5.70
CA THR A 423 22.46 -6.10 6.91
C THR A 423 22.19 -4.63 6.54
N PRO A 424 21.27 -3.93 7.25
CA PRO A 424 21.12 -2.48 7.11
C PRO A 424 22.44 -1.73 7.24
N GLY A 425 22.61 -0.65 6.47
CA GLY A 425 23.84 0.15 6.39
C GLY A 425 24.91 -0.40 5.44
N THR A 426 24.61 -1.42 4.64
CA THR A 426 25.51 -1.93 3.60
C THR A 426 25.13 -1.41 2.21
N GLN A 427 26.09 -1.30 1.30
CA GLN A 427 25.88 -0.70 -0.04
C GLN A 427 24.76 -1.36 -0.86
N ASP A 428 24.59 -2.68 -0.69
CA ASP A 428 23.56 -3.47 -1.39
C ASP A 428 22.34 -3.79 -0.52
N GLY A 429 22.26 -3.21 0.69
CA GLY A 429 21.25 -3.51 1.69
C GLY A 429 20.37 -2.31 2.07
N PRO A 430 19.53 -2.46 3.10
CA PRO A 430 18.70 -1.37 3.58
C PRO A 430 19.50 -0.18 4.10
N PRO A 431 18.94 1.04 4.11
CA PRO A 431 19.44 2.15 4.93
C PRO A 431 19.63 1.68 6.38
N SER A 432 20.71 2.11 7.04
CA SER A 432 21.05 1.71 8.42
C SER A 432 19.90 1.86 9.41
N GLU A 433 19.13 2.91 9.24
CA GLU A 433 17.96 3.34 10.00
C GLU A 433 16.81 2.33 9.93
N TRP A 434 16.79 1.45 8.93
CA TRP A 434 15.83 0.35 8.87
C TRP A 434 16.07 -0.72 9.94
N ALA A 435 17.26 -0.76 10.54
CA ALA A 435 17.49 -1.62 11.72
C ALA A 435 16.62 -1.19 12.92
N ASP A 436 16.30 0.10 13.03
CA ASP A 436 15.56 0.65 14.18
C ASP A 436 14.04 0.41 14.08
N TYR A 437 13.49 0.21 12.87
CA TYR A 437 12.07 -0.15 12.68
C TYR A 437 11.76 -1.60 13.04
N GLY A 438 12.77 -2.44 13.28
CA GLY A 438 12.59 -3.86 13.60
C GLY A 438 11.96 -4.65 12.46
N GLU A 439 10.99 -5.52 12.78
CA GLU A 439 10.24 -6.28 11.79
C GLU A 439 9.08 -5.43 11.22
N PHE A 440 9.32 -4.83 10.05
CA PHE A 440 8.29 -4.13 9.28
C PHE A 440 7.49 -5.13 8.41
N SER A 441 6.18 -4.88 8.29
CA SER A 441 5.18 -5.84 7.76
C SER A 441 5.01 -5.71 6.24
N PHE A 442 5.20 -4.50 5.70
CA PHE A 442 5.01 -4.17 4.28
C PHE A 442 5.89 -2.98 3.87
N ILE A 443 5.89 -2.69 2.56
CA ILE A 443 6.66 -1.64 1.91
C ILE A 443 5.75 -0.87 0.95
N CYS A 444 5.77 0.47 1.02
CA CYS A 444 5.27 1.29 -0.08
C CYS A 444 6.40 1.53 -1.09
N ALA A 445 6.07 1.41 -2.38
CA ALA A 445 6.98 1.70 -3.48
C ALA A 445 6.49 2.95 -4.22
N THR A 446 7.39 3.88 -4.49
CA THR A 446 7.14 5.03 -5.36
C THR A 446 8.12 4.96 -6.53
N MET A 447 7.59 4.91 -7.75
CA MET A 447 8.37 4.87 -8.99
C MET A 447 8.31 6.27 -9.59
N LYS A 448 9.45 6.84 -10.00
CA LYS A 448 9.51 8.17 -10.59
C LYS A 448 10.36 8.21 -11.85
N LEU A 449 9.87 8.90 -12.86
CA LEU A 449 10.56 9.24 -14.10
C LEU A 449 11.12 10.67 -13.98
N LYS A 450 12.31 10.92 -14.52
CA LYS A 450 13.02 12.21 -14.46
C LYS A 450 13.92 12.41 -15.67
N ASP A 451 14.34 13.65 -15.89
CA ASP A 451 15.45 14.01 -16.79
C ASP A 451 15.29 13.56 -18.26
N PHE A 452 14.06 13.25 -18.69
CA PHE A 452 13.76 12.98 -20.09
C PHE A 452 13.60 14.33 -20.83
N PRO A 453 14.53 14.72 -21.73
CA PRO A 453 14.51 16.03 -22.37
C PRO A 453 13.39 16.20 -23.41
N LEU A 454 12.74 15.10 -23.82
CA LEU A 454 11.56 15.09 -24.70
C LEU A 454 10.37 14.54 -23.91
N ASP A 455 10.17 15.00 -22.69
CA ASP A 455 8.97 14.71 -21.89
C ASP A 455 8.23 16.03 -21.64
N ASP A 456 7.11 16.19 -22.34
CA ASP A 456 6.34 17.42 -22.32
C ASP A 456 5.42 17.47 -21.08
N ASP A 457 4.85 16.32 -20.67
CA ASP A 457 4.07 16.22 -19.44
C ASP A 457 4.93 15.85 -18.22
N LYS A 458 5.66 16.83 -17.69
CA LYS A 458 6.40 16.68 -16.41
C LYS A 458 5.49 16.68 -15.16
N SER A 459 4.18 16.37 -15.28
CA SER A 459 3.26 16.28 -14.14
C SER A 459 3.68 15.21 -13.13
N TYR A 460 3.18 15.32 -11.90
CA TYR A 460 3.46 14.29 -10.91
C TYR A 460 2.70 13.00 -11.22
N ASN A 461 1.51 13.08 -11.83
CA ASN A 461 0.70 11.90 -12.10
C ASN A 461 1.17 11.07 -13.31
N SER A 462 1.76 11.68 -14.35
CA SER A 462 2.38 10.95 -15.47
C SER A 462 3.70 10.29 -15.03
N ASN A 463 4.55 11.06 -14.37
CA ASN A 463 5.92 10.70 -14.02
C ASN A 463 6.08 10.05 -12.65
N VAL A 464 5.04 9.90 -11.82
CA VAL A 464 5.13 9.25 -10.49
C VAL A 464 3.98 8.31 -10.17
N GLU A 465 4.28 7.02 -10.05
CA GLU A 465 3.32 5.98 -9.65
C GLU A 465 3.59 5.49 -8.21
N ASN A 466 2.53 5.33 -7.41
CA ASN A 466 2.60 5.08 -5.97
C ASN A 466 1.90 3.79 -5.56
N VAL A 467 2.66 2.69 -5.48
CA VAL A 467 2.16 1.36 -5.12
C VAL A 467 2.26 1.15 -3.61
N ASN A 468 1.12 1.16 -2.93
CA ASN A 468 1.07 1.10 -1.48
C ASN A 468 0.91 -0.32 -0.94
N TRP A 469 1.41 -0.55 0.28
CA TRP A 469 1.16 -1.77 1.07
C TRP A 469 1.63 -3.11 0.46
N ASN A 470 2.77 -3.17 -0.23
CA ASN A 470 3.33 -4.45 -0.70
C ASN A 470 3.86 -5.26 0.51
N TYR A 471 3.20 -6.36 0.84
CA TYR A 471 3.56 -7.26 1.93
C TYR A 471 4.77 -8.13 1.59
N PHE A 472 5.42 -8.62 2.65
CA PHE A 472 6.41 -9.68 2.49
C PHE A 472 5.75 -11.05 2.35
N GLU A 473 6.29 -11.86 1.44
CA GLU A 473 5.92 -13.26 1.24
C GLU A 473 6.07 -13.99 2.57
N THR A 474 4.93 -14.43 3.07
CA THR A 474 4.83 -15.11 4.34
C THR A 474 5.24 -16.57 4.17
N SER A 475 6.01 -17.08 5.11
CA SER A 475 6.60 -18.41 5.03
C SER A 475 5.54 -19.49 5.20
N GLU A 476 5.26 -20.20 4.12
CA GLU A 476 4.37 -21.35 3.99
C GLU A 476 4.84 -22.52 4.89
N TYR A 477 4.10 -22.82 5.96
CA TYR A 477 4.29 -24.04 6.77
C TYR A 477 3.20 -25.07 6.45
N LYS A 478 3.60 -26.29 6.09
CA LYS A 478 2.67 -27.36 5.69
C LYS A 478 2.77 -28.58 6.59
N GLN A 479 1.63 -29.02 7.12
CA GLN A 479 1.51 -30.19 7.98
C GLN A 479 0.28 -31.02 7.56
N THR A 480 0.48 -32.29 7.21
CA THR A 480 -0.65 -33.19 6.96
C THR A 480 -1.13 -33.83 8.27
N PHE A 481 -2.45 -33.96 8.45
CA PHE A 481 -3.06 -34.79 9.48
C PHE A 481 -4.11 -35.73 8.91
N TYR A 482 -4.38 -36.83 9.60
CA TYR A 482 -5.23 -37.91 9.08
C TYR A 482 -6.55 -38.02 9.84
N ILE A 483 -7.65 -38.07 9.10
CA ILE A 483 -9.02 -38.29 9.60
C ILE A 483 -9.52 -39.66 9.14
N THR A 484 -10.22 -40.38 10.03
CA THR A 484 -10.83 -41.70 9.76
C THR A 484 -12.23 -41.77 10.34
N ALA A 485 -13.16 -42.47 9.67
CA ALA A 485 -14.55 -42.62 10.12
C ALA A 485 -14.80 -43.83 11.05
N ASP A 486 -13.79 -44.70 11.23
CA ASP A 486 -13.93 -46.03 11.85
C ASP A 486 -14.38 -46.03 13.32
N GLY A 487 -14.23 -44.89 14.00
CA GLY A 487 -14.68 -44.70 15.39
C GLY A 487 -16.15 -44.30 15.55
N ILE A 488 -16.90 -44.06 14.46
CA ILE A 488 -18.28 -43.58 14.51
C ILE A 488 -19.24 -44.74 14.82
N PRO A 489 -19.99 -44.71 15.95
CA PRO A 489 -20.88 -45.80 16.31
C PRO A 489 -22.00 -46.02 15.28
N GLY A 490 -22.12 -47.27 14.81
CA GLY A 490 -23.19 -47.69 13.89
C GLY A 490 -22.91 -47.47 12.40
N LEU A 491 -21.76 -46.91 12.02
CA LEU A 491 -21.35 -46.77 10.62
C LEU A 491 -20.83 -48.12 10.08
N ASN A 492 -21.41 -48.62 8.97
CA ASN A 492 -21.04 -49.91 8.38
C ASN A 492 -19.99 -49.76 7.25
N PRO A 493 -19.23 -50.83 6.92
CA PRO A 493 -18.28 -50.82 5.81
C PRO A 493 -18.89 -50.39 4.47
N GLY A 494 -18.33 -49.32 3.89
CA GLY A 494 -18.77 -48.74 2.62
C GLY A 494 -19.83 -47.65 2.74
N GLU A 495 -20.43 -47.44 3.92
CA GLU A 495 -21.29 -46.28 4.17
C GLU A 495 -20.47 -44.98 4.24
N SER A 496 -21.07 -43.90 3.75
CA SER A 496 -20.53 -42.54 3.84
C SER A 496 -21.24 -41.73 4.91
N THR A 497 -20.48 -40.93 5.65
CA THR A 497 -20.98 -39.98 6.64
C THR A 497 -20.22 -38.64 6.51
N THR A 498 -20.59 -37.67 7.33
CA THR A 498 -19.89 -36.39 7.46
C THR A 498 -19.26 -36.31 8.84
N ILE A 499 -17.95 -36.08 8.89
CA ILE A 499 -17.25 -35.64 10.11
C ILE A 499 -17.28 -34.12 10.15
N LEU A 500 -17.58 -33.55 11.30
CA LEU A 500 -17.43 -32.12 11.54
C LEU A 500 -16.00 -31.87 12.05
N LEU A 501 -15.26 -30.99 11.40
CA LEU A 501 -14.04 -30.40 11.93
C LEU A 501 -14.37 -29.08 12.63
N HIS A 502 -13.79 -28.85 13.79
CA HIS A 502 -13.67 -27.51 14.38
C HIS A 502 -12.19 -27.15 14.48
N ALA A 503 -11.79 -26.03 13.90
CA ALA A 503 -10.42 -25.56 13.87
C ALA A 503 -10.33 -24.17 14.53
N GLU A 504 -9.59 -24.09 15.64
CA GLU A 504 -9.51 -22.94 16.53
C GLU A 504 -8.04 -22.56 16.75
N MET A 505 -7.65 -21.33 16.40
CA MET A 505 -6.28 -20.86 16.57
C MET A 505 -6.13 -20.04 17.86
N ASN A 506 -5.30 -20.55 18.77
CA ASN A 506 -4.93 -19.87 20.01
C ASN A 506 -3.72 -18.96 19.79
N ASN A 507 -3.64 -17.89 20.57
CA ASN A 507 -2.57 -16.90 20.53
C ASN A 507 -2.32 -16.28 19.14
N GLU A 508 -3.39 -16.10 18.36
CA GLU A 508 -3.36 -15.15 17.24
C GLU A 508 -3.43 -13.72 17.81
N GLY A 509 -2.46 -12.88 17.46
CA GLY A 509 -2.52 -11.45 17.79
C GLY A 509 -3.77 -10.84 17.13
N GLN A 510 -4.64 -10.23 17.94
CA GLN A 510 -5.98 -9.80 17.50
C GLN A 510 -5.94 -8.70 16.41
N ASN A 511 -5.78 -9.10 15.15
CA ASN A 511 -5.96 -8.25 13.97
C ASN A 511 -7.45 -7.95 13.67
N ILE A 512 -8.27 -7.83 14.72
CA ILE A 512 -9.73 -7.69 14.64
C ILE A 512 -10.12 -6.27 14.14
N GLY A 513 -9.20 -5.31 14.11
CA GLY A 513 -9.48 -3.90 13.81
C GLY A 513 -9.63 -3.51 12.34
N LEU A 514 -8.81 -4.04 11.41
CA LEU A 514 -8.69 -3.43 10.06
C LEU A 514 -9.50 -4.09 8.94
N MET A 515 -9.77 -5.40 8.96
CA MET A 515 -10.40 -6.08 7.81
C MET A 515 -11.92 -5.84 7.66
N LEU A 516 -12.63 -5.47 8.72
CA LEU A 516 -14.08 -5.19 8.63
C LEU A 516 -14.40 -3.83 7.99
N ALA A 517 -13.44 -2.90 7.95
CA ALA A 517 -13.62 -1.59 7.33
C ALA A 517 -13.55 -1.67 5.78
N SER A 518 -12.75 -2.57 5.22
CA SER A 518 -12.55 -2.67 3.76
C SER A 518 -13.65 -3.45 3.03
N VAL A 519 -14.20 -4.52 3.64
CA VAL A 519 -15.22 -5.37 2.98
C VAL A 519 -16.58 -4.68 2.85
N LEU A 520 -16.92 -3.75 3.75
CA LEU A 520 -18.20 -3.03 3.70
C LEU A 520 -18.23 -1.88 2.66
N SER A 521 -17.07 -1.45 2.14
CA SER A 521 -16.98 -0.27 1.27
C SER A 521 -17.46 -0.47 -0.19
N PRO A 522 -17.24 -1.61 -0.88
CA PRO A 522 -17.57 -1.72 -2.31
C PRO A 522 -19.01 -2.17 -2.60
N VAL A 523 -19.66 -2.84 -1.65
CA VAL A 523 -20.97 -3.50 -1.88
C VAL A 523 -22.15 -2.62 -1.43
N ALA A 524 -21.95 -1.74 -0.45
CA ALA A 524 -23.00 -0.87 0.08
C ALA A 524 -23.47 0.20 -0.92
N THR A 525 -22.54 0.75 -1.71
CA THR A 525 -22.78 1.82 -2.71
C THR A 525 -23.76 1.43 -3.83
N PRO A 526 -23.55 0.37 -4.63
CA PRO A 526 -24.47 0.04 -5.74
C PRO A 526 -25.89 -0.31 -5.27
N ILE A 527 -26.04 -0.78 -4.02
CA ILE A 527 -27.34 -1.08 -3.41
C ILE A 527 -28.08 0.20 -3.01
N GLY A 528 -27.38 1.18 -2.43
CA GLY A 528 -27.92 2.50 -2.14
C GLY A 528 -28.45 3.18 -3.41
N VAL A 529 -27.66 3.16 -4.48
CA VAL A 529 -28.01 3.69 -5.80
C VAL A 529 -29.26 3.03 -6.37
N LEU A 530 -29.39 1.70 -6.30
CA LEU A 530 -30.57 0.98 -6.81
C LEU A 530 -31.85 1.31 -6.04
N VAL A 531 -31.77 1.51 -4.72
CA VAL A 531 -32.94 1.89 -3.90
C VAL A 531 -33.33 3.36 -4.14
N LEU A 532 -32.36 4.28 -4.22
CA LEU A 532 -32.63 5.69 -4.51
C LEU A 532 -33.18 5.89 -5.92
N SER A 533 -32.58 5.28 -6.95
CA SER A 533 -33.04 5.39 -8.33
C SER A 533 -34.46 4.83 -8.52
N ALA A 534 -34.79 3.71 -7.86
CA ALA A 534 -36.15 3.17 -7.82
C ALA A 534 -37.15 4.14 -7.16
N ALA A 535 -36.78 4.78 -6.04
CA ALA A 535 -37.61 5.77 -5.37
C ALA A 535 -37.81 7.03 -6.23
N VAL A 536 -36.76 7.56 -6.84
CA VAL A 536 -36.80 8.74 -7.72
C VAL A 536 -37.67 8.47 -8.96
N LEU A 537 -37.49 7.32 -9.62
CA LEU A 537 -38.26 6.95 -10.81
C LEU A 537 -39.77 6.82 -10.47
N THR A 538 -40.09 6.28 -9.29
CA THR A 538 -41.47 6.18 -8.80
C THR A 538 -42.08 7.55 -8.54
N THR A 539 -41.34 8.45 -7.89
CA THR A 539 -41.78 9.83 -7.64
C THR A 539 -41.99 10.60 -8.95
N LEU A 540 -41.08 10.49 -9.92
CA LEU A 540 -41.22 11.09 -11.25
C LEU A 540 -42.44 10.56 -12.01
N LEU A 541 -42.71 9.25 -11.96
CA LEU A 541 -43.89 8.64 -12.56
C LEU A 541 -45.19 9.13 -11.90
N LEU A 542 -45.23 9.23 -10.56
CA LEU A 542 -46.37 9.78 -9.82
C LEU A 542 -46.61 11.26 -10.17
N VAL A 543 -45.56 12.07 -10.30
CA VAL A 543 -45.64 13.47 -10.73
C VAL A 543 -46.16 13.58 -12.18
N ARG A 544 -45.68 12.75 -13.11
CA ARG A 544 -46.18 12.73 -14.50
C ARG A 544 -47.65 12.33 -14.57
N LEU A 545 -48.04 11.25 -13.88
CA LEU A 545 -49.44 10.77 -13.84
C LEU A 545 -50.40 11.78 -13.21
N LYS A 546 -49.95 12.54 -12.20
CA LYS A 546 -50.70 13.66 -11.61
C LYS A 546 -50.89 14.81 -12.62
N ARG A 547 -49.92 15.04 -13.51
CA ARG A 547 -49.93 16.12 -14.50
C ARG A 547 -50.79 15.80 -15.75
N THR A 548 -50.99 14.52 -16.09
CA THR A 548 -51.79 14.10 -17.27
C THR A 548 -53.29 13.89 -16.99
N GLY A 549 -53.75 14.04 -15.73
CA GLY A 549 -55.18 13.99 -15.37
C GLY A 549 -55.86 12.61 -15.47
N THR A 550 -55.15 11.58 -15.94
CA THR A 550 -55.65 10.23 -16.17
C THR A 550 -55.44 9.32 -14.96
N THR A 551 -56.03 9.68 -13.82
CA THR A 551 -55.94 8.91 -12.56
C THR A 551 -56.73 7.59 -12.59
N SER A 552 -56.19 6.58 -13.27
CA SER A 552 -56.49 5.18 -12.97
C SER A 552 -55.56 4.71 -11.85
N TYR A 553 -56.05 4.75 -10.61
CA TYR A 553 -55.29 4.37 -9.41
C TYR A 553 -54.67 2.96 -9.49
N LYS A 554 -55.25 2.09 -10.33
CA LYS A 554 -54.77 0.73 -10.60
C LYS A 554 -53.34 0.69 -11.14
N TYR A 555 -52.90 1.67 -11.93
CA TYR A 555 -51.52 1.70 -12.45
C TYR A 555 -50.52 2.17 -11.40
N ALA A 556 -50.88 3.14 -10.55
CA ALA A 556 -50.04 3.56 -9.42
C ALA A 556 -49.88 2.42 -8.41
N LEU A 557 -50.96 1.68 -8.11
CA LEU A 557 -50.92 0.50 -7.25
C LEU A 557 -50.02 -0.60 -7.84
N LEU A 558 -50.15 -0.88 -9.15
CA LEU A 558 -49.31 -1.87 -9.84
C LEU A 558 -47.82 -1.48 -9.81
N LEU A 559 -47.49 -0.20 -10.00
CA LEU A 559 -46.12 0.32 -9.93
C LEU A 559 -45.54 0.18 -8.52
N VAL A 560 -46.29 0.54 -7.48
CA VAL A 560 -45.85 0.36 -6.08
C VAL A 560 -45.67 -1.13 -5.75
N VAL A 561 -46.56 -2.01 -6.21
CA VAL A 561 -46.41 -3.47 -6.01
C VAL A 561 -45.17 -4.00 -6.74
N LEU A 562 -44.90 -3.56 -7.98
CA LEU A 562 -43.69 -3.92 -8.71
C LEU A 562 -42.42 -3.37 -8.05
N LEU A 563 -42.46 -2.16 -7.47
CA LEU A 563 -41.34 -1.58 -6.73
C LEU A 563 -41.05 -2.38 -5.45
N VAL A 564 -42.08 -2.71 -4.68
CA VAL A 564 -41.95 -3.53 -3.46
C VAL A 564 -41.45 -4.93 -3.82
N LEU A 565 -41.93 -5.55 -4.90
CA LEU A 565 -41.41 -6.82 -5.41
C LEU A 565 -39.95 -6.71 -5.89
N GLY A 566 -39.59 -5.62 -6.56
CA GLY A 566 -38.21 -5.36 -7.00
C GLY A 566 -37.25 -5.16 -5.83
N VAL A 567 -37.62 -4.34 -4.85
CA VAL A 567 -36.82 -4.10 -3.63
C VAL A 567 -36.73 -5.37 -2.78
N THR A 568 -37.82 -6.13 -2.62
CA THR A 568 -37.77 -7.40 -1.85
C THR A 568 -37.02 -8.50 -2.59
N ALA A 569 -37.13 -8.61 -3.91
CA ALA A 569 -36.33 -9.55 -4.70
C ALA A 569 -34.83 -9.18 -4.68
N SER A 570 -34.50 -7.89 -4.85
CA SER A 570 -33.13 -7.39 -4.75
C SER A 570 -32.57 -7.63 -3.35
N CYS A 571 -33.31 -7.29 -2.30
CA CYS A 571 -32.92 -7.53 -0.92
C CYS A 571 -32.80 -9.04 -0.61
N ALA A 572 -33.62 -9.91 -1.21
CA ALA A 572 -33.47 -11.36 -1.08
C ALA A 572 -32.25 -11.93 -1.85
N ILE A 573 -31.93 -11.38 -3.03
CA ILE A 573 -30.71 -11.73 -3.78
C ILE A 573 -29.48 -11.24 -3.04
N ILE A 574 -29.48 -10.01 -2.53
CA ILE A 574 -28.42 -9.40 -1.72
C ILE A 574 -28.25 -10.14 -0.40
N CYS A 575 -29.33 -10.45 0.33
CA CYS A 575 -29.24 -11.28 1.53
C CYS A 575 -28.67 -12.68 1.19
N LYS A 576 -28.91 -13.23 -0.01
CA LYS A 576 -28.24 -14.45 -0.46
C LYS A 576 -26.77 -14.24 -0.84
N THR A 577 -26.38 -13.18 -1.55
CA THR A 577 -24.98 -12.95 -1.95
C THR A 577 -24.12 -12.42 -0.81
N CYS A 578 -24.60 -11.51 0.03
CA CYS A 578 -23.97 -11.17 1.30
C CYS A 578 -23.95 -12.38 2.24
N ALA A 579 -24.97 -13.24 2.28
CA ALA A 579 -24.84 -14.49 3.03
C ALA A 579 -23.83 -15.45 2.39
N ILE A 580 -23.61 -15.47 1.07
CA ILE A 580 -22.55 -16.28 0.44
C ILE A 580 -21.15 -15.71 0.78
N ILE A 581 -20.96 -14.40 0.61
CA ILE A 581 -19.69 -13.71 0.87
C ILE A 581 -19.34 -13.67 2.37
N CYS A 582 -20.34 -13.59 3.26
CA CYS A 582 -20.15 -13.71 4.71
C CYS A 582 -20.22 -15.16 5.23
N LYS A 583 -20.57 -16.17 4.41
CA LYS A 583 -20.53 -17.60 4.79
C LYS A 583 -19.14 -18.15 4.70
N GLU A 584 -18.39 -17.79 3.67
CA GLU A 584 -16.94 -18.01 3.67
C GLU A 584 -16.28 -16.97 4.58
N LYS A 585 -16.47 -17.16 5.89
CA LYS A 585 -15.30 -17.09 6.76
C LYS A 585 -14.36 -18.20 6.31
N GLN A 586 -13.59 -17.87 5.27
CA GLN A 586 -12.31 -18.47 5.03
C GLN A 586 -11.57 -18.55 6.39
N PRO A 587 -10.73 -19.58 6.57
CA PRO A 587 -9.71 -19.57 7.60
C PRO A 587 -9.13 -18.16 7.84
N THR A 588 -8.86 -17.81 9.10
CA THR A 588 -8.11 -16.58 9.41
C THR A 588 -6.90 -16.53 8.49
N SER A 589 -6.61 -15.37 7.86
CA SER A 589 -5.62 -15.17 6.76
C SER A 589 -4.23 -15.79 6.92
N ARG A 590 -3.96 -16.37 8.10
CA ARG A 590 -2.75 -17.07 8.50
C ARG A 590 -2.77 -18.60 8.43
N TRP A 591 -3.84 -19.26 8.04
CA TRP A 591 -3.82 -20.71 7.75
C TRP A 591 -4.93 -21.07 6.76
N GLU A 592 -4.87 -22.25 6.17
CA GLU A 592 -5.97 -22.86 5.40
C GLU A 592 -5.83 -24.38 5.31
N PHE A 593 -6.83 -25.05 4.72
CA PHE A 593 -6.70 -26.44 4.33
C PHE A 593 -6.30 -26.51 2.85
N GLY A 594 -5.01 -26.62 2.55
CA GLY A 594 -4.45 -26.51 1.19
C GLY A 594 -5.03 -27.52 0.18
N ASN A 595 -5.60 -28.64 0.65
CA ASN A 595 -6.31 -29.63 -0.16
C ASN A 595 -7.83 -29.71 0.11
N ALA A 596 -8.45 -28.67 0.68
CA ALA A 596 -9.89 -28.61 0.99
C ALA A 596 -10.77 -29.08 -0.16
N ARG A 597 -10.55 -28.53 -1.36
CA ARG A 597 -11.35 -28.80 -2.56
C ARG A 597 -11.23 -30.25 -3.05
N GLU A 598 -10.06 -30.87 -2.91
CA GLU A 598 -9.85 -32.28 -3.27
C GLU A 598 -10.57 -33.20 -2.29
N LEU A 599 -10.49 -32.89 -0.99
CA LEU A 599 -11.10 -33.68 0.07
C LEU A 599 -12.61 -33.40 0.24
N GLY A 600 -13.15 -32.37 -0.40
CA GLY A 600 -14.53 -31.94 -0.23
C GLY A 600 -14.82 -31.31 1.12
N ILE A 601 -13.82 -30.67 1.74
CA ILE A 601 -13.99 -29.93 3.00
C ILE A 601 -14.75 -28.64 2.69
N THR A 602 -15.90 -28.45 3.34
CA THR A 602 -16.75 -27.26 3.14
C THR A 602 -17.05 -26.56 4.46
N PRO A 603 -16.88 -25.23 4.58
CA PRO A 603 -17.19 -24.51 5.82
C PRO A 603 -18.69 -24.58 6.16
N MET A 604 -19.01 -24.68 7.45
CA MET A 604 -20.39 -24.73 7.93
C MET A 604 -21.03 -23.33 7.93
N GLU A 605 -22.22 -23.23 7.34
CA GLU A 605 -22.98 -21.98 7.29
C GLU A 605 -23.32 -21.46 8.70
N GLY A 606 -22.83 -20.25 9.01
CA GLY A 606 -23.12 -19.57 10.28
C GLY A 606 -22.25 -20.01 11.45
N GLU A 607 -21.32 -20.95 11.27
CA GLU A 607 -20.47 -21.50 12.34
C GLU A 607 -18.97 -21.30 12.02
N PRO A 608 -18.38 -20.16 12.43
CA PRO A 608 -16.97 -19.86 12.18
C PRO A 608 -16.04 -20.94 12.73
N GLY A 609 -15.05 -21.36 11.92
CA GLY A 609 -14.10 -22.41 12.31
C GLY A 609 -14.65 -23.83 12.23
N TRP A 610 -15.91 -24.03 11.85
CA TRP A 610 -16.50 -25.35 11.64
C TRP A 610 -16.55 -25.72 10.15
N TYR A 611 -16.26 -26.98 9.83
CA TYR A 611 -16.23 -27.51 8.46
C TYR A 611 -16.81 -28.93 8.41
N GLU A 612 -17.51 -29.25 7.33
CA GLU A 612 -17.98 -30.60 7.00
C GLU A 612 -16.94 -31.33 6.14
N VAL A 613 -16.66 -32.59 6.48
CA VAL A 613 -15.77 -33.48 5.73
C VAL A 613 -16.52 -34.78 5.39
N PRO A 614 -16.92 -35.00 4.12
CA PRO A 614 -17.53 -36.26 3.71
C PRO A 614 -16.48 -37.38 3.75
N ILE A 615 -16.79 -38.53 4.33
CA ILE A 615 -15.84 -39.63 4.50
C ILE A 615 -16.57 -40.98 4.60
N ARG A 616 -15.94 -42.08 4.15
CA ARG A 616 -16.48 -43.44 4.25
C ARG A 616 -15.84 -44.24 5.38
N PHE A 617 -16.55 -45.27 5.86
CA PHE A 617 -15.95 -46.26 6.75
C PHE A 617 -14.73 -46.92 6.10
N GLY A 618 -13.59 -46.95 6.81
CA GLY A 618 -12.29 -47.43 6.32
C GLY A 618 -11.52 -46.44 5.44
N GLU A 619 -12.07 -45.25 5.15
CA GLU A 619 -11.36 -44.21 4.41
C GLU A 619 -10.45 -43.39 5.34
N ILE A 620 -9.22 -43.11 4.87
CA ILE A 620 -8.26 -42.25 5.56
C ILE A 620 -8.03 -41.02 4.70
N LYS A 621 -8.44 -39.84 5.18
CA LYS A 621 -8.21 -38.55 4.50
C LYS A 621 -7.03 -37.82 5.13
N GLY A 622 -6.02 -37.52 4.34
CA GLY A 622 -4.88 -36.68 4.74
C GLY A 622 -5.15 -35.22 4.45
N VAL A 623 -5.64 -34.47 5.45
CA VAL A 623 -5.88 -33.03 5.35
C VAL A 623 -4.54 -32.30 5.43
N GLU A 624 -4.23 -31.50 4.41
CA GLU A 624 -3.07 -30.60 4.42
C GLU A 624 -3.46 -29.31 5.13
N LEU A 625 -2.90 -29.09 6.32
CA LEU A 625 -2.93 -27.79 6.99
C LEU A 625 -1.77 -26.96 6.44
N GLU A 626 -2.11 -25.82 5.87
CA GLU A 626 -1.20 -24.77 5.42
C GLU A 626 -1.28 -23.61 6.41
N VAL A 627 -0.15 -23.10 6.89
CA VAL A 627 -0.08 -21.93 7.79
C VAL A 627 0.73 -20.87 7.09
N ASN A 628 0.04 -19.81 6.69
CA ASN A 628 0.57 -18.63 6.03
C ASN A 628 0.96 -17.62 7.12
N GLY A 629 2.21 -17.18 7.20
CA GLY A 629 2.53 -16.18 8.22
C GLY A 629 3.95 -15.66 8.22
N MET A 630 4.13 -14.53 8.89
CA MET A 630 5.47 -14.10 9.28
C MET A 630 6.16 -15.25 10.03
N PRO A 631 7.51 -15.34 9.94
CA PRO A 631 8.27 -16.12 10.89
C PRO A 631 7.77 -15.86 12.30
N LEU A 632 7.51 -16.94 13.03
CA LEU A 632 7.08 -16.84 14.41
C LEU A 632 8.05 -15.92 15.16
N PRO A 633 7.57 -14.96 15.97
CA PRO A 633 8.41 -13.92 16.57
C PRO A 633 9.43 -14.47 17.58
N TYR A 634 9.43 -15.78 17.82
CA TYR A 634 10.25 -16.49 18.78
C TYR A 634 11.14 -17.50 18.06
N ARG A 635 12.45 -17.31 18.12
CA ARG A 635 13.42 -18.25 17.54
C ARG A 635 13.51 -19.52 18.38
N THR A 636 13.45 -20.67 17.71
CA THR A 636 13.63 -21.98 18.36
C THR A 636 15.11 -22.33 18.41
N GLN A 637 15.61 -22.55 19.63
CA GLN A 637 16.98 -22.96 19.87
C GLN A 637 17.03 -24.48 20.04
N GLN A 638 17.57 -25.19 19.05
CA GLN A 638 17.82 -26.64 19.14
C GLN A 638 19.14 -26.91 19.89
N ILE A 639 19.11 -27.80 20.89
CA ILE A 639 20.28 -28.21 21.67
C ILE A 639 20.20 -29.71 21.97
N GLN A 640 21.27 -30.47 21.73
CA GLN A 640 21.38 -31.85 22.22
C GLN A 640 21.85 -31.86 23.69
N LEU A 641 21.04 -32.42 24.58
CA LEU A 641 21.40 -32.72 25.96
C LEU A 641 21.85 -34.18 26.07
N LEU A 642 23.16 -34.39 26.16
CA LEU A 642 23.74 -35.64 26.66
C LEU A 642 23.44 -35.74 28.18
N PRO A 643 23.20 -36.94 28.75
CA PRO A 643 22.98 -37.10 30.19
C PRO A 643 24.20 -36.72 31.04
N THR A 644 25.40 -36.88 30.49
CA THR A 644 26.65 -36.96 31.24
C THR A 644 27.72 -36.06 30.63
N ALA A 645 28.41 -35.30 31.47
CA ALA A 645 29.51 -34.44 31.09
C ALA A 645 30.82 -35.24 30.94
N SER A 646 31.84 -34.63 30.35
CA SER A 646 33.16 -35.26 30.12
C SER A 646 33.95 -35.62 31.39
N ASP A 647 33.50 -35.18 32.57
CA ASP A 647 34.05 -35.51 33.88
C ASP A 647 33.19 -36.54 34.67
N ASN A 648 32.34 -37.30 33.98
CA ASN A 648 31.40 -38.30 34.52
C ASN A 648 30.34 -37.74 35.48
N ARG A 649 30.17 -36.42 35.54
CA ARG A 649 29.11 -35.76 36.31
C ARG A 649 27.82 -35.59 35.49
N PRO A 650 26.67 -35.34 36.13
CA PRO A 650 25.47 -34.87 35.42
C PRO A 650 25.82 -33.71 34.49
N ASN A 651 25.44 -33.83 33.22
CA ASN A 651 25.49 -32.70 32.31
C ASN A 651 24.41 -31.70 32.70
N MET A 652 24.83 -30.53 33.17
CA MET A 652 23.95 -29.43 33.55
C MET A 652 24.01 -28.38 32.44
N LEU A 653 22.94 -28.24 31.67
CA LEU A 653 22.81 -27.30 30.56
C LEU A 653 22.22 -25.96 31.07
N PRO A 654 23.02 -24.89 31.22
CA PRO A 654 22.51 -23.59 31.63
C PRO A 654 21.89 -22.85 30.45
N LEU A 655 20.61 -22.50 30.56
CA LEU A 655 19.90 -21.65 29.63
C LEU A 655 19.78 -20.24 30.22
N GLN A 656 20.25 -19.24 29.48
CA GLN A 656 19.97 -17.84 29.81
C GLN A 656 18.48 -17.55 29.59
N VAL A 657 17.88 -16.91 30.58
CA VAL A 657 16.44 -16.59 30.67
C VAL A 657 16.26 -15.23 31.36
N LYS A 658 15.12 -14.57 31.17
CA LYS A 658 14.77 -13.32 31.87
C LYS A 658 13.63 -13.56 32.87
N PRO A 659 13.59 -12.85 34.02
CA PRO A 659 12.42 -12.86 34.90
C PRO A 659 11.12 -12.57 34.14
N GLN A 660 10.02 -13.24 34.52
CA GLN A 660 8.69 -13.18 33.89
C GLN A 660 8.62 -13.67 32.43
N GLN A 661 9.73 -14.12 31.82
CA GLN A 661 9.73 -14.76 30.51
C GLN A 661 9.09 -16.15 30.61
N VAL A 662 8.41 -16.62 29.58
CA VAL A 662 8.04 -18.03 29.45
C VAL A 662 9.05 -18.76 28.59
N VAL A 663 9.48 -19.94 29.05
CA VAL A 663 10.41 -20.81 28.35
C VAL A 663 9.72 -22.12 28.05
N THR A 664 9.44 -22.35 26.77
CA THR A 664 8.88 -23.61 26.29
C THR A 664 10.01 -24.54 25.89
N ILE A 665 9.98 -25.76 26.42
CA ILE A 665 10.94 -26.81 26.12
C ILE A 665 10.18 -27.99 25.55
N VAL A 666 10.59 -28.46 24.38
CA VAL A 666 10.16 -29.72 23.77
C VAL A 666 11.38 -30.65 23.75
N ALA A 667 11.25 -31.85 24.30
CA ALA A 667 12.34 -32.80 24.52
C ALA A 667 12.04 -34.14 23.85
N LEU A 668 12.75 -34.41 22.75
CA LEU A 668 12.67 -35.63 21.95
C LEU A 668 13.88 -36.53 22.23
N GLY A 669 13.85 -37.78 21.73
CA GLY A 669 14.89 -38.78 21.97
C GLY A 669 14.67 -39.61 23.23
N ASN A 670 15.62 -40.51 23.50
CA ASN A 670 15.58 -41.44 24.63
C ASN A 670 16.97 -41.58 25.26
N ILE A 671 16.99 -41.94 26.54
CA ILE A 671 18.19 -42.28 27.30
C ILE A 671 18.07 -43.67 27.93
N ASP A 672 19.18 -44.38 28.03
CA ASP A 672 19.30 -45.63 28.79
C ASP A 672 19.94 -45.30 30.14
N LEU A 673 19.21 -45.54 31.25
CA LEU A 673 19.63 -45.19 32.60
C LEU A 673 20.64 -46.15 33.23
N ASP A 674 20.54 -47.44 32.89
CA ASP A 674 21.42 -48.48 33.42
C ASP A 674 22.59 -48.77 32.46
N GLY A 675 22.53 -48.20 31.25
CA GLY A 675 23.55 -48.28 30.22
C GLY A 675 23.36 -49.46 29.28
N PRO A 676 24.09 -49.52 28.15
CA PRO A 676 23.83 -50.51 27.09
C PRO A 676 23.83 -51.95 27.60
N GLY A 677 22.66 -52.59 27.60
CA GLY A 677 22.46 -53.95 28.11
C GLY A 677 22.01 -54.03 29.58
N GLY A 678 21.63 -52.90 30.18
CA GLY A 678 20.98 -52.83 31.48
C GLY A 678 19.58 -53.48 31.48
N PRO A 679 18.99 -53.73 32.66
CA PRO A 679 17.70 -54.40 32.80
C PRO A 679 16.48 -53.50 32.49
N LEU A 680 16.68 -52.21 32.24
CA LEU A 680 15.63 -51.22 31.98
C LEU A 680 15.69 -50.77 30.53
N GLU A 681 14.53 -50.63 29.88
CA GLU A 681 14.45 -50.11 28.52
C GLU A 681 14.77 -48.60 28.48
N PRO A 682 15.32 -48.08 27.37
CA PRO A 682 15.54 -46.64 27.20
C PRO A 682 14.25 -45.84 27.34
N THR A 683 14.29 -44.76 28.11
CA THR A 683 13.13 -43.90 28.38
C THR A 683 13.23 -42.54 27.70
N SER A 684 12.06 -42.01 27.33
CA SER A 684 11.90 -40.64 26.85
C SER A 684 12.06 -39.61 27.97
N ALA A 685 12.10 -38.32 27.63
CA ALA A 685 12.19 -37.22 28.59
C ALA A 685 11.08 -37.15 29.67
N HIS A 686 10.01 -37.96 29.58
CA HIS A 686 9.03 -38.14 30.67
C HIS A 686 9.57 -38.97 31.86
N GLY A 687 10.56 -39.83 31.64
CA GLY A 687 11.03 -40.80 32.62
C GLY A 687 10.05 -41.97 32.86
N PHE A 688 10.28 -42.73 33.93
CA PHE A 688 9.42 -43.82 34.40
C PHE A 688 9.57 -44.08 35.90
N ILE A 689 8.64 -44.88 36.44
CA ILE A 689 8.62 -45.26 37.86
C ILE A 689 9.54 -46.44 38.14
N ARG A 690 10.67 -46.21 38.83
CA ARG A 690 11.61 -47.25 39.28
C ARG A 690 11.20 -47.78 40.67
N ARG A 691 10.44 -48.88 40.66
CA ARG A 691 9.81 -49.47 41.87
C ARG A 691 10.75 -50.21 42.85
N ASP A 692 12.04 -50.40 42.53
CA ASP A 692 12.94 -51.31 43.29
C ASP A 692 13.84 -50.63 44.34
N THR A 693 13.76 -49.31 44.48
CA THR A 693 14.72 -48.51 45.26
C THR A 693 14.49 -48.58 46.78
N THR A 694 14.88 -49.72 47.36
CA THR A 694 14.89 -49.99 48.82
C THR A 694 15.99 -49.22 49.57
N GLY A 695 15.93 -47.88 49.51
CA GLY A 695 16.61 -46.98 50.44
C GLY A 695 17.67 -46.04 49.83
N GLN A 696 17.60 -44.77 50.22
CA GLN A 696 18.66 -43.75 50.20
C GLN A 696 19.37 -43.40 48.87
N GLN A 697 18.96 -43.92 47.71
CA GLN A 697 19.51 -43.46 46.44
C GLN A 697 19.13 -41.99 46.17
N ARG A 698 20.13 -41.10 46.23
CA ARG A 698 19.95 -39.67 45.98
C ARG A 698 19.98 -39.39 44.48
N TYR A 699 18.81 -39.24 43.89
CA TYR A 699 18.63 -38.72 42.54
C TYR A 699 19.11 -37.26 42.40
N LEU A 700 19.22 -36.75 41.17
CA LEU A 700 19.47 -35.33 40.94
C LEU A 700 18.23 -34.49 41.27
N LEU A 701 17.05 -34.94 40.85
CA LEU A 701 15.75 -34.45 41.32
C LEU A 701 15.66 -34.65 42.84
N ARG A 702 15.26 -33.60 43.54
CA ARG A 702 15.11 -33.60 45.00
C ARG A 702 13.74 -34.11 45.39
N ASP A 703 13.73 -34.78 46.54
CA ASP A 703 12.51 -35.20 47.22
C ASP A 703 11.78 -33.97 47.78
N GLY A 704 10.45 -33.93 47.63
CA GLY A 704 9.65 -32.72 47.82
C GLY A 704 8.27 -32.89 47.19
N TYR A 705 7.87 -31.99 46.27
CA TYR A 705 6.64 -32.14 45.50
C TYR A 705 6.64 -33.35 44.55
N TYR A 706 7.82 -33.75 44.05
CA TYR A 706 7.99 -34.89 43.16
C TYR A 706 8.75 -36.02 43.85
N THR A 707 8.26 -37.26 43.77
CA THR A 707 8.99 -38.45 44.22
C THR A 707 10.13 -38.75 43.21
N PRO A 708 11.42 -38.68 43.58
CA PRO A 708 12.48 -38.70 42.56
C PRO A 708 12.61 -40.00 41.76
N SER A 709 12.19 -41.12 42.35
CA SER A 709 12.14 -42.45 41.73
C SER A 709 10.96 -42.66 40.77
N GLU A 710 9.93 -41.82 40.82
CA GLU A 710 8.77 -41.89 39.90
C GLU A 710 9.07 -41.27 38.53
N TYR A 711 10.11 -40.44 38.46
CA TYR A 711 10.57 -39.71 37.28
C TYR A 711 12.00 -40.10 36.90
N ALA A 712 12.37 -41.36 37.06
CA ALA A 712 13.70 -41.84 36.71
C ALA A 712 13.93 -41.65 35.20
N GLY A 713 14.99 -40.93 34.84
CA GLY A 713 15.33 -40.57 33.46
C GLY A 713 14.53 -39.41 32.86
N ALA A 714 13.66 -38.75 33.62
CA ALA A 714 12.98 -37.55 33.15
C ALA A 714 13.95 -36.40 32.90
N LEU A 715 13.59 -35.49 31.99
CA LEU A 715 14.19 -34.17 31.91
C LEU A 715 13.69 -33.34 33.12
N ILE A 716 14.64 -32.74 33.84
CA ILE A 716 14.38 -31.93 35.04
C ILE A 716 15.03 -30.56 34.91
N GLY A 717 14.45 -29.57 35.60
CA GLY A 717 14.87 -28.18 35.60
C GLY A 717 15.17 -27.66 37.00
N SER A 718 15.96 -26.60 37.09
CA SER A 718 16.22 -25.83 38.31
C SER A 718 16.69 -24.42 38.00
N PHE A 719 16.15 -23.42 38.71
CA PHE A 719 16.59 -22.02 38.60
C PHE A 719 17.83 -21.68 39.46
N ASP A 720 18.30 -22.62 40.31
CA ASP A 720 19.44 -22.40 41.21
C ASP A 720 20.63 -23.37 40.99
N GLY A 721 20.57 -24.18 39.93
CA GLY A 721 21.57 -25.19 39.61
C GLY A 721 21.50 -26.41 40.53
N PHE A 722 20.29 -26.85 40.87
CA PHE A 722 19.97 -28.01 41.72
C PHE A 722 20.51 -27.90 43.17
N ARG A 723 20.73 -26.66 43.65
CA ARG A 723 21.29 -26.31 44.97
C ARG A 723 20.26 -26.30 46.09
N LYS A 724 19.01 -25.93 45.80
CA LYS A 724 17.87 -25.99 46.73
C LYS A 724 16.67 -26.62 46.05
N THR A 725 16.27 -26.15 44.87
CA THR A 725 15.04 -26.59 44.17
C THR A 725 15.32 -27.36 42.88
N SER A 726 14.34 -28.16 42.47
CA SER A 726 14.35 -28.93 41.22
C SER A 726 12.96 -29.44 40.88
N PHE A 727 12.55 -29.37 39.62
CA PHE A 727 11.21 -29.75 39.15
C PHE A 727 11.29 -30.60 37.88
N VAL A 728 10.19 -31.29 37.55
CA VAL A 728 10.07 -32.09 36.32
C VAL A 728 9.70 -31.20 35.14
N VAL A 729 10.43 -31.33 34.03
CA VAL A 729 10.12 -30.68 32.73
C VAL A 729 9.41 -31.67 31.80
N GLY A 730 9.78 -32.95 31.87
CA GLY A 730 9.14 -33.99 31.06
C GLY A 730 9.46 -33.86 29.56
N ARG A 731 8.52 -34.31 28.71
CA ARG A 731 8.63 -34.17 27.24
C ARG A 731 8.35 -32.76 26.75
N THR A 732 7.45 -32.04 27.41
CA THR A 732 6.99 -30.71 27.00
C THR A 732 6.57 -29.92 28.22
N ALA A 733 7.12 -28.72 28.40
CA ALA A 733 6.63 -27.77 29.40
C ALA A 733 6.88 -26.33 28.93
N SER A 734 5.89 -25.45 29.10
CA SER A 734 6.09 -24.00 29.09
C SER A 734 6.19 -23.52 30.52
N ILE A 735 7.30 -22.88 30.89
CA ILE A 735 7.62 -22.55 32.29
C ILE A 735 7.82 -21.05 32.42
N MET A 736 7.08 -20.40 33.33
CA MET A 736 7.35 -19.01 33.71
C MET A 736 8.62 -18.93 34.54
N VAL A 737 9.52 -18.04 34.14
CA VAL A 737 10.78 -17.77 34.85
C VAL A 737 10.47 -16.89 36.05
N PRO A 738 10.77 -17.33 37.29
CA PRO A 738 10.42 -16.59 38.48
C PRO A 738 11.22 -15.28 38.60
N GLU A 739 10.73 -14.38 39.44
CA GLU A 739 11.40 -13.11 39.71
C GLU A 739 12.83 -13.33 40.25
N GLY A 740 13.80 -12.57 39.71
CA GLY A 740 15.21 -12.69 40.05
C GLY A 740 15.97 -13.87 39.41
N ALA A 741 15.31 -14.82 38.76
CA ALA A 741 15.98 -15.90 38.04
C ALA A 741 16.49 -15.44 36.66
N ASN A 742 17.79 -15.62 36.42
CA ASN A 742 18.45 -15.29 35.13
C ASN A 742 18.99 -16.55 34.41
N THR A 743 18.83 -17.74 35.01
CA THR A 743 19.31 -18.99 34.42
C THR A 743 18.37 -20.14 34.78
N LEU A 744 17.95 -20.91 33.78
CA LEU A 744 17.28 -22.20 33.94
C LEU A 744 18.29 -23.30 33.61
N THR A 745 18.58 -24.16 34.57
CA THR A 745 19.50 -25.30 34.37
C THR A 745 18.70 -26.56 34.07
N LEU A 746 18.96 -27.21 32.94
CA LEU A 746 18.36 -28.49 32.57
C LEU A 746 19.33 -29.65 32.79
N ALA A 747 18.81 -30.81 33.19
CA ALA A 747 19.59 -32.03 33.35
C ALA A 747 18.70 -33.29 33.27
N VAL A 748 19.33 -34.45 33.14
CA VAL A 748 18.68 -35.76 33.25
C VAL A 748 18.55 -36.18 34.71
N ASN A 749 17.39 -36.68 35.12
CA ASN A 749 17.20 -37.24 36.45
C ASN A 749 17.74 -38.68 36.56
N ALA A 750 18.96 -38.84 37.07
CA ALA A 750 19.54 -40.14 37.39
C ALA A 750 20.11 -40.16 38.82
N ILE A 751 20.58 -41.33 39.26
CA ILE A 751 21.17 -41.51 40.58
C ILE A 751 22.52 -40.78 40.62
N ARG A 752 22.77 -39.97 41.65
CA ARG A 752 24.03 -39.24 41.78
C ARG A 752 25.20 -40.21 41.90
N GLY A 753 26.15 -40.09 40.97
CA GLY A 753 27.32 -40.97 40.87
C GLY A 753 27.21 -42.10 39.83
N THR A 754 26.06 -42.29 39.17
CA THR A 754 25.90 -43.32 38.12
C THR A 754 25.83 -42.75 36.70
N TYR A 755 26.08 -41.44 36.52
CA TYR A 755 25.93 -40.77 35.23
C TYR A 755 26.84 -41.35 34.13
N GLU A 756 28.02 -41.86 34.49
CA GLU A 756 28.91 -42.58 33.56
C GLU A 756 28.31 -43.85 32.92
N LEU A 757 27.23 -44.40 33.49
CA LEU A 757 26.48 -45.51 32.92
C LEU A 757 25.34 -45.04 31.99
N VAL A 758 24.82 -43.84 32.21
CA VAL A 758 23.67 -43.31 31.46
C VAL A 758 24.09 -42.95 30.04
N SER A 759 23.39 -43.48 29.04
CA SER A 759 23.67 -43.25 27.62
C SER A 759 22.45 -42.74 26.84
N GLY A 760 22.64 -42.40 25.56
CA GLY A 760 21.62 -41.73 24.74
C GLY A 760 21.66 -40.20 24.88
N SER A 761 20.60 -39.53 24.43
CA SER A 761 20.49 -38.07 24.47
C SER A 761 19.06 -37.58 24.30
N PHE A 762 18.77 -36.38 24.79
CA PHE A 762 17.58 -35.65 24.38
C PHE A 762 17.92 -34.56 23.35
N GLU A 763 17.07 -34.42 22.33
CA GLU A 763 17.06 -33.28 21.42
C GLU A 763 16.04 -32.27 21.98
N LEU A 764 16.53 -31.09 22.38
CA LEU A 764 15.73 -30.06 23.02
C LEU A 764 15.46 -28.92 22.04
N SER A 765 14.20 -28.62 21.76
CA SER A 765 13.77 -27.39 21.11
C SER A 765 13.30 -26.41 22.17
N ILE A 766 13.99 -25.27 22.29
CA ILE A 766 13.74 -24.26 23.33
C ILE A 766 13.23 -22.99 22.68
N ILE A 767 11.98 -22.62 22.98
CA ILE A 767 11.35 -21.36 22.58
C ILE A 767 11.27 -20.44 23.80
N ARG A 768 11.44 -19.14 23.62
CA ARG A 768 11.34 -18.14 24.70
C ARG A 768 10.36 -17.04 24.30
N THR A 769 9.31 -16.84 25.07
CA THR A 769 8.23 -15.90 24.79
C THR A 769 8.05 -14.90 25.95
N PRO A 770 7.48 -13.71 25.71
CA PRO A 770 6.93 -12.87 26.76
C PRO A 770 5.87 -13.62 27.60
N PRO A 771 5.54 -13.16 28.82
CA PRO A 771 4.42 -13.72 29.57
C PRO A 771 3.10 -13.58 28.78
N PRO A 772 2.13 -14.50 28.96
CA PRO A 772 0.81 -14.38 28.35
C PRO A 772 0.16 -13.03 28.72
N GLN A 773 -0.44 -12.34 27.75
CA GLN A 773 -1.09 -11.05 28.00
C GLN A 773 -2.44 -11.17 28.71
N VAL A 774 -3.06 -12.33 28.65
CA VAL A 774 -4.31 -12.66 29.35
C VAL A 774 -3.97 -13.53 30.55
N PRO A 775 -4.56 -13.31 31.75
CA PRO A 775 -4.38 -14.22 32.88
C PRO A 775 -4.96 -15.60 32.53
N THR A 776 -4.10 -16.53 32.13
CA THR A 776 -4.45 -17.94 32.04
C THR A 776 -4.68 -18.45 33.47
N PHE A 777 -5.94 -18.77 33.78
CA PHE A 777 -6.27 -19.56 34.96
C PHE A 777 -5.75 -20.98 34.72
N ASP A 778 -4.54 -21.26 35.21
CA ASP A 778 -4.00 -22.61 35.30
C ASP A 778 -4.31 -23.17 36.70
N ASP A 779 -4.70 -24.44 36.77
CA ASP A 779 -5.02 -25.13 38.02
C ASP A 779 -3.75 -25.37 38.88
N MET A 780 -2.56 -25.36 38.26
CA MET A 780 -1.28 -25.39 38.97
C MET A 780 -0.76 -23.98 39.25
N GLN A 781 -1.24 -23.39 40.34
CA GLN A 781 -0.53 -22.27 40.96
C GLN A 781 0.88 -22.73 41.38
N GLY A 782 1.88 -22.25 40.65
CA GLY A 782 3.28 -22.41 41.01
C GLY A 782 3.53 -21.89 42.42
N ASP A 783 4.43 -22.56 43.14
CA ASP A 783 4.65 -22.27 44.54
C ASP A 783 5.68 -21.13 44.71
N GLY A 784 5.47 -20.29 45.71
CA GLY A 784 6.37 -19.15 46.00
C GLY A 784 7.78 -19.55 46.45
N THR A 785 8.08 -20.86 46.52
CA THR A 785 9.43 -21.38 46.84
C THR A 785 10.22 -21.80 45.60
N TYR A 786 9.58 -21.88 44.43
CA TYR A 786 10.13 -22.36 43.16
C TYR A 786 10.54 -23.84 43.17
N GLU A 787 9.91 -24.65 44.01
CA GLU A 787 9.95 -26.12 43.95
C GLU A 787 8.96 -26.64 42.88
N VAL A 788 7.87 -25.90 42.63
CA VAL A 788 6.94 -26.10 41.52
C VAL A 788 6.80 -24.77 40.78
N PRO A 789 7.43 -24.57 39.60
CA PRO A 789 7.26 -23.33 38.86
C PRO A 789 5.86 -23.26 38.24
N HIS A 790 5.40 -22.04 37.92
CA HIS A 790 4.20 -21.88 37.10
C HIS A 790 4.47 -22.47 35.71
N THR A 791 3.80 -23.58 35.42
CA THR A 791 3.76 -24.18 34.09
C THR A 791 2.51 -23.74 33.36
N PHE A 792 2.55 -23.82 32.03
CA PHE A 792 1.40 -23.67 31.15
C PHE A 792 1.42 -24.82 30.12
N SER A 793 0.27 -25.08 29.49
CA SER A 793 0.27 -25.93 28.31
C SER A 793 0.97 -25.24 27.15
N LEU A 794 1.56 -26.03 26.25
CA LEU A 794 2.36 -25.50 25.15
C LEU A 794 1.53 -24.60 24.21
N TRP A 795 0.28 -24.98 23.94
CA TRP A 795 -0.71 -24.22 23.15
C TRP A 795 -1.23 -22.94 23.84
N ASP A 796 -1.12 -22.82 25.17
CA ASP A 796 -1.50 -21.60 25.88
C ASP A 796 -0.45 -20.48 25.71
N THR A 797 0.75 -20.83 25.22
CA THR A 797 1.92 -19.94 25.19
C THR A 797 2.49 -19.68 23.80
N LEU A 798 2.16 -20.53 22.83
CA LEU A 798 2.58 -20.43 21.44
C LEU A 798 1.35 -20.26 20.54
N THR A 799 1.53 -19.70 19.34
CA THR A 799 0.48 -19.74 18.31
C THR A 799 0.22 -21.20 17.94
N SER A 800 -1.02 -21.66 18.06
CA SER A 800 -1.34 -23.07 17.82
C SER A 800 -2.74 -23.25 17.24
N LEU A 801 -2.88 -24.10 16.24
CA LEU A 801 -4.17 -24.54 15.74
C LEU A 801 -4.63 -25.81 16.47
N SER A 802 -5.77 -25.73 17.13
CA SER A 802 -6.47 -26.87 17.71
C SER A 802 -7.50 -27.37 16.71
N VAL A 803 -7.39 -28.63 16.29
CA VAL A 803 -8.35 -29.27 15.37
C VAL A 803 -9.06 -30.40 16.09
N TYR A 804 -10.37 -30.26 16.23
CA TYR A 804 -11.27 -31.23 16.84
C TYR A 804 -12.12 -31.89 15.76
N THR A 805 -12.37 -33.19 15.88
CA THR A 805 -13.32 -33.92 15.03
C THR A 805 -14.54 -34.34 15.84
N TYR A 806 -15.71 -34.26 15.23
CA TYR A 806 -16.99 -34.70 15.81
C TYR A 806 -17.78 -35.52 14.80
N TYR A 807 -18.66 -36.39 15.29
CA TYR A 807 -19.83 -36.85 14.52
C TYR A 807 -21.10 -36.24 15.12
N GLU A 808 -22.12 -36.06 14.28
CA GLU A 808 -23.41 -35.53 14.71
C GLU A 808 -24.46 -36.63 14.73
N THR A 809 -25.21 -36.74 15.82
CA THR A 809 -26.45 -37.52 15.87
C THR A 809 -27.64 -36.57 15.83
N VAL A 810 -28.55 -36.81 14.89
CA VAL A 810 -29.79 -36.04 14.74
C VAL A 810 -30.93 -36.81 15.39
N GLN A 811 -31.60 -36.21 16.36
CA GLN A 811 -32.85 -36.74 16.90
C GLN A 811 -34.01 -36.24 16.02
N LEU A 812 -34.70 -37.15 15.35
CA LEU A 812 -35.88 -36.85 14.55
C LEU A 812 -37.16 -36.91 15.41
N ASN A 813 -38.17 -36.12 15.07
CA ASN A 813 -39.54 -36.31 15.57
C ASN A 813 -40.31 -37.30 14.71
N GLU A 814 -41.59 -37.53 15.06
CA GLU A 814 -42.53 -38.39 14.32
C GLU A 814 -42.80 -37.96 12.86
N THR A 815 -42.29 -36.79 12.44
CA THR A 815 -42.41 -36.24 11.07
C THR A 815 -41.06 -36.19 10.34
N ASP A 816 -40.06 -36.95 10.81
CA ASP A 816 -38.69 -36.99 10.29
C ASP A 816 -37.97 -35.62 10.24
N MET A 817 -38.42 -34.66 11.06
CA MET A 817 -37.76 -33.36 11.23
C MET A 817 -36.78 -33.41 12.40
N ALA A 818 -35.59 -32.83 12.20
CA ALA A 818 -34.58 -32.68 13.24
C ALA A 818 -35.09 -31.82 14.42
N VAL A 819 -35.19 -32.42 15.60
CA VAL A 819 -35.55 -31.75 16.87
C VAL A 819 -34.30 -31.29 17.61
N SER A 820 -33.26 -32.12 17.62
CA SER A 820 -31.98 -31.81 18.22
C SER A 820 -30.85 -32.39 17.38
N ARG A 821 -29.71 -31.69 17.41
CA ARG A 821 -28.43 -32.13 16.86
C ARG A 821 -27.46 -32.20 18.03
N THR A 822 -26.85 -33.36 18.24
CA THR A 822 -25.85 -33.55 19.31
C THR A 822 -24.52 -33.90 18.66
N ARG A 823 -23.49 -33.11 18.93
CA ARG A 823 -22.12 -33.33 18.44
C ARG A 823 -21.35 -34.12 19.49
N HIS A 824 -20.78 -35.24 19.06
CA HIS A 824 -20.01 -36.15 19.89
C HIS A 824 -18.55 -36.09 19.44
N PRO A 825 -17.59 -35.78 20.32
CA PRO A 825 -16.18 -35.70 19.94
C PRO A 825 -15.66 -37.09 19.54
N LEU A 826 -14.90 -37.14 18.45
CA LEU A 826 -14.19 -38.31 17.95
C LEU A 826 -12.72 -38.28 18.37
N ALA A 827 -12.03 -37.20 18.03
CA ALA A 827 -10.63 -36.98 18.35
C ALA A 827 -10.31 -35.47 18.42
N PHE A 828 -9.10 -35.16 18.84
CA PHE A 828 -8.55 -33.81 18.80
C PHE A 828 -7.05 -33.88 18.46
N SER A 829 -6.50 -32.78 17.98
CA SER A 829 -5.07 -32.63 17.69
C SER A 829 -4.67 -31.16 17.81
N HIS A 830 -3.52 -30.89 18.41
CA HIS A 830 -3.00 -29.53 18.54
C HIS A 830 -1.70 -29.39 17.73
N TYR A 831 -1.71 -28.44 16.80
CA TYR A 831 -0.57 -28.04 15.98
C TYR A 831 -0.04 -26.73 16.52
N ALA A 832 0.88 -26.81 17.46
CA ALA A 832 1.66 -25.65 17.83
C ALA A 832 2.61 -25.29 16.69
N VAL A 833 2.52 -24.05 16.22
CA VAL A 833 3.42 -23.51 15.21
C VAL A 833 4.60 -22.95 16.00
N TYR A 834 5.72 -23.69 16.02
CA TYR A 834 6.92 -23.33 16.80
C TYR A 834 8.25 -23.55 16.06
N ASP A 835 8.24 -24.14 14.86
CA ASP A 835 9.48 -24.31 14.12
C ASP A 835 9.77 -23.03 13.29
N SER A 836 10.70 -22.22 13.78
CA SER A 836 11.20 -21.08 13.01
C SER A 836 11.79 -21.58 11.70
N HIS A 837 11.37 -21.02 10.56
CA HIS A 837 11.51 -21.53 9.18
C HIS A 837 12.95 -21.72 8.66
N ASN A 838 13.73 -22.53 9.36
CA ASN A 838 15.16 -22.68 9.16
C ASN A 838 15.62 -24.10 9.49
N GLN A 839 14.96 -25.09 8.86
CA GLN A 839 15.64 -26.14 8.10
C GLN A 839 14.66 -27.07 7.39
N ARG A 840 15.03 -27.53 6.18
CA ARG A 840 14.38 -28.66 5.50
C ARG A 840 14.77 -30.00 6.15
N VAL A 841 14.43 -30.23 7.42
CA VAL A 841 14.51 -31.58 8.00
C VAL A 841 13.20 -32.31 7.71
N ARG A 842 13.20 -33.18 6.70
CA ARG A 842 12.11 -34.15 6.50
C ARG A 842 12.13 -35.16 7.66
N GLN A 843 11.39 -34.90 8.73
CA GLN A 843 11.02 -35.95 9.68
C GLN A 843 9.73 -36.63 9.19
N PRO A 844 9.74 -37.94 8.88
CA PRO A 844 8.51 -38.68 8.61
C PRO A 844 7.78 -38.97 9.93
N GLY A 845 6.97 -38.01 10.37
CA GLY A 845 6.13 -38.08 11.57
C GLY A 845 4.98 -39.07 11.44
N LEU A 846 5.28 -40.37 11.41
CA LEU A 846 4.27 -41.43 11.37
C LEU A 846 3.70 -41.66 12.77
N VAL A 847 2.83 -40.75 13.20
CA VAL A 847 2.09 -40.85 14.48
C VAL A 847 1.08 -41.98 14.39
N ARG A 848 1.50 -43.19 14.79
CA ARG A 848 0.54 -44.24 15.15
C ARG A 848 -0.10 -43.87 16.48
N MET A 849 -1.33 -43.34 16.43
CA MET A 849 -2.22 -43.42 17.57
C MET A 849 -2.39 -44.90 17.93
N ARG A 850 -1.97 -45.29 19.15
CA ARG A 850 -2.34 -46.58 19.72
C ARG A 850 -3.74 -46.46 20.32
N GLN A 851 -4.57 -47.45 20.03
CA GLN A 851 -5.78 -47.77 20.81
C GLN A 851 -5.40 -48.12 22.26
#